data_AF-A0A6J8B585-F1
#
_entry.id   AF-A0A6J8B585-F1
#
_cell.length_a   1.000
_cell.length_b   1.000
_cell.length_c   1.000
_cell.angle_alpha   90.00
_cell.angle_beta   90.00
_cell.angle_gamma   90.00
#
_symmetry.space_group_name_H-M   'P 1'
#
loop_
_entity.id
_entity.type
_entity.pdbx_description
1 polymer ?
#
loop_
_entity_poly.entity_id
_entity_poly.type
_entity_poly.pdbx_seq_one_letter_code
_entity_poly.pdbx_strand_id
1 'polypeptide(L)'
;MMKVKLLFSVFLTITFLIEGYALSTARNCLGTSLTNYEYANLPGIGWDNLLNENRGKIIQYKYSQCKTTDDGLYLIPDNVFVLQVKSSNVDIFSEIIDNWKNYTSATSKSINVGGNVGIPFIFDIHGSYSSEYQEVKTNQISDNSMTVRVGARYEKYVSKLQSEMDLDDAFRDRVLTIADHLLSGQKHTARYESQLLVRDFGTHVVTSVNAGALVYKIEQLNRTAVQNSDISKSNIAKSAGFSFFGSGIEYNHASSTSDTMVTKYLTLRTHSSVRTHGGPLFKPVNFSINEWVDGIGSNLAAIDRSGDPLNFVINSDNFAQFPISILEQTASMVEESIATYYKFNTIKGCTNVNSPNFNYIANVDDGSCHDAGVNLTFGGVYQTCSYKGDLSENLCDALTTINPKTGSDTCPEGYDSVPLFSGNTSKTEMTQECSNYFIFWKKCQNIPHYGSASFQSYWCAAVKNNVPENSGYLFGGFFTTVFPNPLANAHGCPSVFTPLNIASDLTICVSDDYQNGERYSAPFGGLFSCQEGNPLANKYYTTGSPPKTCPSGYSEHLAIVDEGCEVNYCMKTKSSVLSSQIKSPPFLRQRLERNDNSSYIISNEGTSWTSIYLVPADFTGFVEDVKGWITNDGKDLNIIELLKAKNGATESKQTQFSESPKERLNGIGTTKDRKGIRKMSLFEIAIVAVVSVILTLVCIIVAIGVLLKITRKRNQKVE
;
A
#
# COMPACT_ATOMS: atom_id res chain seq x y z
N MET A 1 -62.29 -19.40 2.82
CA MET A 1 -61.63 -18.23 3.47
C MET A 1 -60.23 -18.51 4.02
N MET A 2 -59.89 -19.69 4.55
CA MET A 2 -58.60 -19.92 5.23
C MET A 2 -57.34 -19.78 4.34
N LYS A 3 -57.38 -20.25 3.08
CA LYS A 3 -56.25 -20.13 2.12
C LYS A 3 -55.89 -18.69 1.74
N VAL A 4 -56.83 -17.75 1.80
CA VAL A 4 -56.59 -16.33 1.46
C VAL A 4 -55.82 -15.62 2.57
N LYS A 5 -56.11 -15.93 3.84
CA LYS A 5 -55.38 -15.36 4.99
C LYS A 5 -53.90 -15.79 5.02
N LEU A 6 -53.60 -17.03 4.64
CA LEU A 6 -52.22 -17.51 4.60
C LEU A 6 -51.39 -16.79 3.51
N LEU A 7 -51.95 -16.63 2.31
CA LEU A 7 -51.33 -15.86 1.23
C LEU A 7 -51.11 -14.39 1.62
N PHE A 8 -52.09 -13.76 2.27
CA PHE A 8 -51.94 -12.38 2.75
C PHE A 8 -50.86 -12.24 3.83
N SER A 9 -50.77 -13.21 4.76
CA SER A 9 -49.73 -13.24 5.80
C SER A 9 -48.34 -13.42 5.20
N VAL A 10 -48.17 -14.33 4.23
CA VAL A 10 -46.89 -14.56 3.55
C VAL A 10 -46.47 -13.33 2.74
N PHE A 11 -47.41 -12.69 2.03
CA PHE A 11 -47.13 -11.46 1.29
C PHE A 11 -46.70 -10.32 2.23
N LEU A 12 -47.39 -10.16 3.37
CA LEU A 12 -47.04 -9.16 4.38
C LEU A 12 -45.66 -9.41 5.00
N THR A 13 -45.30 -10.65 5.31
CA THR A 13 -43.95 -10.99 5.81
C THR A 13 -42.87 -10.78 4.74
N ILE A 14 -43.18 -10.99 3.46
CA ILE A 14 -42.23 -10.74 2.37
C ILE A 14 -42.06 -9.23 2.15
N THR A 15 -43.10 -8.41 2.24
CA THR A 15 -42.94 -6.95 2.19
C THR A 15 -42.16 -6.42 3.39
N PHE A 16 -42.41 -6.92 4.62
CA PHE A 16 -41.61 -6.55 5.79
C PHE A 16 -40.14 -7.01 5.70
N LEU A 17 -39.85 -8.15 5.05
CA LEU A 17 -38.48 -8.60 4.80
C LEU A 17 -37.78 -7.82 3.68
N ILE A 18 -38.52 -7.22 2.74
CA ILE A 18 -37.98 -6.36 1.69
C ILE A 18 -37.77 -4.92 2.18
N GLU A 19 -38.66 -4.41 3.05
CA GLU A 19 -38.50 -3.09 3.69
C GLU A 19 -37.47 -3.09 4.84
N GLY A 20 -37.19 -4.26 5.45
CA GLY A 20 -36.24 -4.41 6.56
C GLY A 20 -34.75 -4.30 6.22
N TYR A 21 -34.38 -4.21 4.93
CA TYR A 21 -32.98 -4.11 4.48
C TYR A 21 -32.71 -2.96 3.51
N ALA A 22 -33.52 -1.91 3.54
CA ALA A 22 -33.11 -0.63 2.99
C ALA A 22 -32.02 -0.03 3.91
N LEU A 23 -30.73 -0.23 3.59
CA LEU A 23 -29.66 0.57 4.18
C LEU A 23 -30.06 2.05 4.04
N SER A 24 -30.18 2.76 5.15
CA SER A 24 -30.48 4.19 5.06
C SER A 24 -29.30 4.88 4.41
N THR A 25 -29.58 5.47 3.25
CA THR A 25 -28.63 6.36 2.59
C THR A 25 -28.66 7.73 3.28
N ALA A 26 -27.63 8.56 3.10
CA ALA A 26 -27.66 9.94 3.55
C ALA A 26 -28.94 10.68 3.10
N ARG A 27 -29.45 10.37 1.89
CA ARG A 27 -30.72 10.91 1.36
C ARG A 27 -31.94 10.54 2.20
N ASN A 28 -31.97 9.33 2.80
CA ASN A 28 -33.07 8.89 3.64
C ASN A 28 -33.12 9.70 4.95
N CYS A 29 -31.95 10.07 5.49
CA CYS A 29 -31.84 10.91 6.69
C CYS A 29 -32.13 12.39 6.41
N LEU A 30 -31.69 12.92 5.27
CA LEU A 30 -31.96 14.31 4.87
C LEU A 30 -33.42 14.52 4.46
N GLY A 31 -34.08 13.50 3.90
CA GLY A 31 -35.47 13.55 3.48
C GLY A 31 -35.73 14.65 2.46
N THR A 32 -36.72 15.50 2.74
CA THR A 32 -36.98 16.75 2.01
C THR A 32 -36.51 18.00 2.76
N SER A 33 -35.79 17.85 3.89
CA SER A 33 -35.34 19.00 4.69
C SER A 33 -34.10 19.64 4.09
N LEU A 34 -34.16 20.95 3.85
CA LEU A 34 -33.07 21.76 3.33
C LEU A 34 -32.11 22.29 4.42
N THR A 35 -32.30 21.89 5.68
CA THR A 35 -31.61 22.49 6.84
C THR A 35 -30.22 21.93 7.11
N ASN A 36 -29.97 20.67 6.72
CA ASN A 36 -28.75 19.93 7.09
C ASN A 36 -28.02 19.52 5.81
N TYR A 37 -26.69 19.57 5.83
CA TYR A 37 -25.85 19.13 4.70
C TYR A 37 -25.10 17.84 5.06
N GLU A 38 -24.78 17.00 4.08
CA GLU A 38 -23.85 15.89 4.30
C GLU A 38 -22.45 16.45 4.59
N TYR A 39 -21.82 15.99 5.67
CA TYR A 39 -20.50 16.46 6.06
C TYR A 39 -19.42 15.93 5.12
N ALA A 40 -18.80 16.81 4.32
CA ALA A 40 -17.85 16.40 3.28
C ALA A 40 -16.44 16.05 3.78
N ASN A 41 -16.03 16.53 4.96
CA ASN A 41 -14.64 16.44 5.45
C ASN A 41 -14.41 15.18 6.31
N LEU A 42 -14.65 14.01 5.72
CA LEU A 42 -14.63 12.72 6.42
C LEU A 42 -13.22 12.08 6.47
N PRO A 43 -12.82 11.50 7.61
CA PRO A 43 -11.70 10.56 7.70
C PRO A 43 -12.14 9.16 7.22
N GLY A 44 -11.19 8.28 6.93
CA GLY A 44 -11.44 6.92 6.40
C GLY A 44 -11.10 6.73 4.92
N ILE A 45 -10.38 7.69 4.34
CA ILE A 45 -9.85 7.65 2.97
C ILE A 45 -8.35 7.31 3.04
N GLY A 46 -7.87 6.54 2.06
CA GLY A 46 -6.45 6.29 1.87
C GLY A 46 -5.66 7.53 1.45
N TRP A 47 -4.36 7.55 1.75
CA TRP A 47 -3.51 8.71 1.56
C TRP A 47 -2.10 8.35 1.08
N ASP A 48 -1.68 8.99 0.00
CA ASP A 48 -0.31 8.95 -0.48
C ASP A 48 0.51 10.07 0.18
N ASN A 49 1.34 9.70 1.16
CA ASN A 49 2.11 10.65 1.96
C ASN A 49 3.39 11.11 1.26
N LEU A 50 3.70 10.68 0.02
CA LEU A 50 4.76 11.28 -0.79
C LEU A 50 4.22 12.44 -1.65
N LEU A 51 3.03 12.25 -2.22
CA LEU A 51 2.36 13.23 -3.09
C LEU A 51 1.45 14.21 -2.34
N ASN A 52 1.05 13.89 -1.11
CA ASN A 52 -0.03 14.55 -0.37
C ASN A 52 -1.39 14.48 -1.10
N GLU A 53 -1.76 13.27 -1.52
CA GLU A 53 -2.99 13.02 -2.29
C GLU A 53 -3.91 11.98 -1.64
N ASN A 54 -5.23 12.21 -1.74
CA ASN A 54 -6.23 11.20 -1.42
C ASN A 54 -6.15 10.01 -2.40
N ARG A 55 -6.42 8.81 -1.90
CA ARG A 55 -6.46 7.54 -2.65
C ARG A 55 -7.80 6.83 -2.44
N GLY A 56 -7.88 5.52 -2.69
CA GLY A 56 -9.07 4.71 -2.50
C GLY A 56 -9.68 4.84 -1.09
N LYS A 57 -11.00 4.64 -1.00
CA LYS A 57 -11.76 4.69 0.25
C LYS A 57 -11.52 3.39 1.04
N ILE A 58 -11.20 3.52 2.33
CA ILE A 58 -10.86 2.38 3.21
C ILE A 58 -12.02 2.04 4.13
N ILE A 59 -12.76 3.06 4.58
CA ILE A 59 -13.86 2.94 5.54
C ILE A 59 -15.19 3.14 4.83
N GLN A 60 -16.12 2.20 5.01
CA GLN A 60 -17.50 2.33 4.56
C GLN A 60 -18.29 3.26 5.48
N TYR A 61 -19.01 4.23 4.91
CA TYR A 61 -19.87 5.14 5.66
C TYR A 61 -21.30 4.60 5.67
N LYS A 62 -21.85 4.41 6.87
CA LYS A 62 -23.27 4.09 7.11
C LYS A 62 -23.96 5.29 7.75
N TYR A 63 -25.25 5.46 7.48
CA TYR A 63 -26.08 6.52 8.03
C TYR A 63 -27.35 5.96 8.70
N SER A 64 -27.25 4.77 9.31
CA SER A 64 -28.35 4.05 9.97
C SER A 64 -28.98 4.79 11.14
N GLN A 65 -28.20 5.64 11.82
CA GLN A 65 -28.62 6.36 13.02
C GLN A 65 -28.96 7.83 12.72
N CYS A 66 -28.81 8.27 11.46
CA CYS A 66 -28.99 9.66 11.02
C CYS A 66 -28.31 10.70 11.93
N LYS A 67 -27.12 10.36 12.44
CA LYS A 67 -26.35 11.22 13.35
C LYS A 67 -26.07 12.58 12.73
N THR A 68 -26.10 13.61 13.56
CA THR A 68 -25.64 14.96 13.21
C THR A 68 -24.47 15.38 14.09
N THR A 69 -23.80 16.43 13.65
CA THR A 69 -22.95 17.29 14.49
C THR A 69 -23.72 17.85 15.69
N ASP A 70 -23.03 18.16 16.79
CA ASP A 70 -23.63 18.69 18.04
C ASP A 70 -24.42 20.00 17.84
N ASP A 71 -24.04 20.80 16.84
CA ASP A 71 -24.73 22.03 16.44
C ASP A 71 -25.89 21.80 15.44
N GLY A 72 -26.12 20.55 15.05
CA GLY A 72 -27.19 20.11 14.15
C GLY A 72 -27.00 20.46 12.66
N LEU A 73 -25.88 21.10 12.27
CA LEU A 73 -25.71 21.66 10.92
C LEU A 73 -25.43 20.61 9.84
N TYR A 74 -24.75 19.52 10.20
CA TYR A 74 -24.31 18.49 9.27
C TYR A 74 -24.70 17.08 9.70
N LEU A 75 -25.14 16.28 8.74
CA LEU A 75 -25.27 14.82 8.84
C LEU A 75 -23.89 14.17 8.79
N ILE A 76 -23.62 13.22 9.70
CA ILE A 76 -22.34 12.51 9.83
C ILE A 76 -22.57 10.98 9.81
N PRO A 77 -21.60 10.18 9.32
CA PRO A 77 -21.66 8.73 9.36
C PRO A 77 -21.74 8.15 10.78
N ASP A 78 -22.29 6.95 10.90
CA ASP A 78 -22.47 6.26 12.19
C ASP A 78 -21.13 6.01 12.91
N ASN A 79 -20.07 5.70 12.15
CA ASN A 79 -18.71 5.37 12.58
C ASN A 79 -17.75 6.58 12.63
N VAL A 80 -18.28 7.80 12.53
CA VAL A 80 -17.51 9.05 12.64
C VAL A 80 -18.07 9.89 13.78
N PHE A 81 -17.19 10.55 14.54
CA PHE A 81 -17.57 11.62 15.44
C PHE A 81 -16.89 12.93 15.04
N VAL A 82 -17.55 14.05 15.30
CA VAL A 82 -17.09 15.38 14.90
C VAL A 82 -17.12 16.30 16.10
N LEU A 83 -15.94 16.79 16.50
CA LEU A 83 -15.79 17.74 17.60
C LEU A 83 -15.80 19.16 17.04
N GLN A 84 -16.69 20.02 17.54
CA GLN A 84 -16.65 21.44 17.23
C GLN A 84 -15.51 22.12 18.00
N VAL A 85 -14.65 22.83 17.28
CA VAL A 85 -13.64 23.71 17.86
C VAL A 85 -14.36 24.92 18.45
N LYS A 86 -14.33 25.06 19.78
CA LYS A 86 -15.06 26.12 20.50
C LYS A 86 -14.37 27.49 20.48
N SER A 87 -13.23 27.59 19.80
CA SER A 87 -12.53 28.84 19.58
C SER A 87 -12.93 29.44 18.23
N SER A 88 -13.22 30.73 18.20
CA SER A 88 -13.45 31.48 16.96
C SER A 88 -12.17 32.16 16.44
N ASN A 89 -10.99 31.70 16.87
CA ASN A 89 -9.72 32.32 16.49
C ASN A 89 -9.42 32.08 15.01
N VAL A 90 -8.99 33.14 14.33
CA VAL A 90 -8.36 33.06 13.00
C VAL A 90 -6.86 33.20 13.22
N ASP A 91 -6.12 32.11 13.06
CA ASP A 91 -4.67 32.08 13.20
C ASP A 91 -4.02 32.73 11.98
N ILE A 92 -3.57 33.97 12.16
CA ILE A 92 -2.82 34.72 11.15
C ILE A 92 -1.34 34.44 11.37
N PHE A 93 -0.62 34.11 10.30
CA PHE A 93 0.77 33.70 10.34
C PHE A 93 1.59 34.32 9.21
N SER A 94 2.88 34.55 9.48
CA SER A 94 3.90 34.85 8.48
C SER A 94 5.18 34.13 8.86
N GLU A 95 5.68 33.27 7.98
CA GLU A 95 6.85 32.44 8.19
C GLU A 95 7.84 32.58 7.03
N ILE A 96 9.13 32.46 7.33
CA ILE A 96 10.22 32.54 6.37
C ILE A 96 10.90 31.16 6.33
N ILE A 97 10.92 30.57 5.15
CA ILE A 97 11.42 29.22 4.89
C ILE A 97 12.73 29.38 4.11
N ASP A 98 13.84 29.53 4.85
CA ASP A 98 15.19 29.75 4.30
C ASP A 98 15.73 28.56 3.49
N ASN A 99 15.12 27.38 3.56
CA ASN A 99 15.50 26.21 2.78
C ASN A 99 14.27 25.32 2.54
N TRP A 100 14.07 24.85 1.31
CA TRP A 100 12.94 23.99 0.92
C TRP A 100 12.87 22.69 1.74
N LYS A 101 13.99 22.17 2.29
CA LYS A 101 13.99 21.03 3.21
C LYS A 101 13.15 21.26 4.48
N ASN A 102 13.02 22.52 4.91
CA ASN A 102 12.27 22.89 6.11
C ASN A 102 10.79 23.16 5.80
N TYR A 103 10.33 22.84 4.59
CA TYR A 103 8.98 23.15 4.13
C TYR A 103 7.96 22.15 4.67
N THR A 104 7.02 22.64 5.48
CA THR A 104 5.87 21.83 5.94
C THR A 104 4.64 22.15 5.10
N SER A 105 3.89 21.13 4.65
CA SER A 105 2.68 21.35 3.83
C SER A 105 1.61 22.12 4.61
N ALA A 106 0.86 22.97 3.89
CA ALA A 106 -0.16 23.81 4.51
C ALA A 106 -1.45 23.03 4.91
N THR A 107 -1.70 21.84 4.34
CA THR A 107 -2.95 21.08 4.46
C THR A 107 -2.80 19.63 4.95
N SER A 108 -1.56 19.21 5.22
CA SER A 108 -1.22 17.82 5.58
C SER A 108 -0.01 17.76 6.53
N LYS A 109 0.17 18.78 7.37
CA LYS A 109 1.33 18.88 8.25
C LYS A 109 1.35 17.72 9.26
N SER A 110 0.21 17.40 9.87
CA SER A 110 0.17 16.43 10.96
C SER A 110 0.42 14.99 10.47
N ILE A 111 -0.08 14.60 9.30
CA ILE A 111 0.17 13.26 8.70
C ILE A 111 1.59 13.12 8.12
N ASN A 112 2.21 14.20 7.63
CA ASN A 112 3.62 14.18 7.21
C ASN A 112 4.59 14.05 8.40
N VAL A 113 4.24 14.59 9.59
CA VAL A 113 5.07 14.48 10.80
C VAL A 113 4.76 13.19 11.59
N GLY A 114 3.48 12.80 11.66
CA GLY A 114 3.02 11.64 12.44
C GLY A 114 3.19 10.29 11.75
N GLY A 115 3.25 10.25 10.42
CA GLY A 115 3.35 9.01 9.64
C GLY A 115 4.62 8.17 9.87
N ASN A 116 5.61 8.72 10.58
CA ASN A 116 6.84 8.02 10.98
C ASN A 116 6.64 7.13 12.22
N VAL A 117 5.50 7.22 12.92
CA VAL A 117 5.19 6.43 14.12
C VAL A 117 4.65 5.04 13.72
N GLY A 118 5.51 4.20 13.15
CA GLY A 118 5.14 2.79 12.94
C GLY A 118 6.08 1.95 12.09
N ILE A 119 6.69 2.50 11.04
CA ILE A 119 7.46 1.71 10.06
C ILE A 119 8.97 1.99 10.17
N PRO A 120 9.77 1.05 10.68
CA PRO A 120 11.23 1.15 10.65
C PRO A 120 11.78 1.32 9.23
N PHE A 121 12.92 2.00 9.10
CA PHE A 121 13.68 2.16 7.85
C PHE A 121 13.04 3.03 6.74
N ILE A 122 11.93 3.74 6.99
CA ILE A 122 11.44 4.78 6.08
C ILE A 122 12.31 6.05 6.19
N PHE A 123 12.71 6.61 5.05
CA PHE A 123 13.35 7.93 4.97
C PHE A 123 12.30 9.04 5.12
N ASP A 124 12.65 10.12 5.83
CA ASP A 124 11.82 11.31 6.01
C ASP A 124 11.74 12.15 4.71
N ILE A 125 11.00 11.62 3.75
CA ILE A 125 10.72 12.21 2.43
C ILE A 125 9.22 12.50 2.25
N HIS A 126 8.48 12.61 3.35
CA HIS A 126 7.03 12.85 3.35
C HIS A 126 6.70 14.20 2.66
N GLY A 127 5.68 14.21 1.82
CA GLY A 127 5.28 15.35 0.99
C GLY A 127 6.29 15.81 -0.06
N SER A 128 7.46 15.17 -0.18
CA SER A 128 8.55 15.66 -1.04
C SER A 128 8.27 15.58 -2.54
N TYR A 129 7.24 14.83 -2.96
CA TYR A 129 6.75 14.79 -4.34
C TYR A 129 5.49 15.65 -4.55
N SER A 130 4.94 16.25 -3.49
CA SER A 130 3.76 17.12 -3.61
C SER A 130 4.05 18.35 -4.47
N SER A 131 3.04 18.79 -5.22
CA SER A 131 3.13 19.98 -6.08
C SER A 131 3.51 21.25 -5.30
N GLU A 132 3.08 21.33 -4.03
CA GLU A 132 3.42 22.40 -3.10
C GLU A 132 4.94 22.44 -2.78
N TYR A 133 5.52 21.29 -2.42
CA TYR A 133 6.95 21.18 -2.12
C TYR A 133 7.81 21.38 -3.38
N GLN A 134 7.40 20.78 -4.50
CA GLN A 134 8.15 20.85 -5.76
C GLN A 134 8.18 22.27 -6.35
N GLU A 135 7.08 23.04 -6.26
CA GLU A 135 7.06 24.47 -6.64
C GLU A 135 8.07 25.27 -5.80
N VAL A 136 8.09 25.06 -4.48
CA VAL A 136 9.00 25.77 -3.58
C VAL A 136 10.46 25.38 -3.80
N LYS A 137 10.77 24.08 -3.92
CA LYS A 137 12.11 23.58 -4.23
C LYS A 137 12.62 24.16 -5.56
N THR A 138 11.81 24.12 -6.61
CA THR A 138 12.16 24.64 -7.95
C THR A 138 12.48 26.13 -7.87
N ASN A 139 11.60 26.94 -7.27
CA ASN A 139 11.78 28.38 -7.18
C ASN A 139 12.98 28.79 -6.28
N GLN A 140 13.21 28.10 -5.16
CA GLN A 140 14.36 28.41 -4.29
C GLN A 140 15.70 28.16 -4.99
N ILE A 141 15.79 27.11 -5.80
CA ILE A 141 17.02 26.76 -6.51
C ILE A 141 17.20 27.61 -7.77
N SER A 142 16.17 27.71 -8.62
CA SER A 142 16.21 28.46 -9.89
C SER A 142 16.50 29.95 -9.69
N ASP A 143 15.76 30.60 -8.79
CA ASP A 143 15.79 32.05 -8.64
C ASP A 143 16.81 32.53 -7.59
N ASN A 144 17.56 31.58 -6.99
CA ASN A 144 18.34 31.79 -5.76
C ASN A 144 17.50 32.52 -4.69
N SER A 145 16.33 31.95 -4.37
CA SER A 145 15.29 32.63 -3.58
C SER A 145 15.04 31.97 -2.22
N MET A 146 14.50 32.74 -1.29
CA MET A 146 13.92 32.27 -0.03
C MET A 146 12.40 32.41 -0.09
N THR A 147 11.67 31.49 0.54
CA THR A 147 10.21 31.51 0.53
C THR A 147 9.65 32.22 1.75
N VAL A 148 8.63 33.05 1.56
CA VAL A 148 7.80 33.62 2.62
C VAL A 148 6.38 33.08 2.43
N ARG A 149 5.82 32.44 3.46
CA ARG A 149 4.41 32.05 3.48
C ARG A 149 3.67 32.95 4.47
N VAL A 150 2.61 33.60 4.03
CA VAL A 150 1.75 34.45 4.87
C VAL A 150 0.29 34.08 4.66
N GLY A 151 -0.49 33.96 5.73
CA GLY A 151 -1.85 33.44 5.62
C GLY A 151 -2.70 33.57 6.87
N ALA A 152 -3.93 33.11 6.74
CA ALA A 152 -4.93 33.03 7.79
C ALA A 152 -5.56 31.62 7.75
N ARG A 153 -5.63 30.96 8.91
CA ARG A 153 -6.24 29.65 9.11
C ARG A 153 -7.38 29.77 10.12
N TYR A 154 -8.52 29.17 9.80
CA TYR A 154 -9.65 29.05 10.71
C TYR A 154 -10.09 27.59 10.76
N GLU A 155 -10.06 26.98 11.94
CA GLU A 155 -10.48 25.59 12.17
C GLU A 155 -11.82 25.56 12.89
N LYS A 156 -12.81 24.82 12.36
CA LYS A 156 -14.18 24.78 12.90
C LYS A 156 -14.53 23.41 13.49
N TYR A 157 -14.08 22.33 12.88
CA TYR A 157 -14.35 20.97 13.34
C TYR A 157 -13.12 20.08 13.23
N VAL A 158 -13.04 19.08 14.11
CA VAL A 158 -12.13 17.94 13.99
C VAL A 158 -12.98 16.68 13.89
N SER A 159 -12.99 16.03 12.73
CA SER A 159 -13.67 14.76 12.50
C SER A 159 -12.70 13.58 12.70
N LYS A 160 -13.18 12.51 13.33
CA LYS A 160 -12.38 11.33 13.70
C LYS A 160 -13.15 10.04 13.46
N LEU A 161 -12.43 8.99 13.06
CA LEU A 161 -12.96 7.63 13.04
C LEU A 161 -13.22 7.12 14.46
N GLN A 162 -14.24 6.29 14.61
CA GLN A 162 -14.45 5.44 15.79
C GLN A 162 -13.59 4.17 15.69
N SER A 163 -13.39 3.49 16.83
CA SER A 163 -12.57 2.26 16.91
C SER A 163 -13.20 1.09 16.15
N GLU A 164 -14.52 0.99 16.11
CA GLU A 164 -15.24 -0.01 15.33
C GLU A 164 -15.31 0.46 13.86
N MET A 165 -14.46 -0.13 13.01
CA MET A 165 -14.29 0.26 11.62
C MET A 165 -15.03 -0.69 10.66
N ASP A 166 -16.10 -0.19 10.05
CA ASP A 166 -16.65 -0.80 8.84
C ASP A 166 -15.73 -0.56 7.65
N LEU A 167 -15.08 -1.60 7.13
CA LEU A 167 -14.24 -1.48 5.93
C LEU A 167 -15.08 -1.38 4.65
N ASP A 168 -14.54 -0.67 3.66
CA ASP A 168 -15.06 -0.66 2.29
C ASP A 168 -14.80 -2.02 1.61
N ASP A 169 -15.80 -2.57 0.94
CA ASP A 169 -15.74 -3.92 0.34
C ASP A 169 -14.54 -4.05 -0.62
N ALA A 170 -14.23 -3.01 -1.41
CA ALA A 170 -13.13 -3.06 -2.37
C ALA A 170 -11.75 -3.06 -1.68
N PHE A 171 -11.59 -2.38 -0.55
CA PHE A 171 -10.38 -2.45 0.27
C PHE A 171 -10.27 -3.81 0.95
N ARG A 172 -11.37 -4.26 1.56
CA ARG A 172 -11.47 -5.53 2.29
C ARG A 172 -11.08 -6.69 1.39
N ASP A 173 -11.72 -6.83 0.22
CA ASP A 173 -11.47 -7.93 -0.72
C ASP A 173 -10.01 -8.00 -1.17
N ARG A 174 -9.34 -6.86 -1.40
CA ARG A 174 -7.91 -6.83 -1.72
C ARG A 174 -7.04 -7.39 -0.59
N VAL A 175 -7.33 -7.05 0.66
CA VAL A 175 -6.63 -7.62 1.82
C VAL A 175 -6.93 -9.11 1.97
N LEU A 176 -8.17 -9.56 1.70
CA LEU A 176 -8.50 -11.00 1.68
C LEU A 176 -7.68 -11.75 0.62
N THR A 177 -7.53 -11.20 -0.59
CA THR A 177 -6.71 -11.80 -1.66
C THR A 177 -5.23 -11.96 -1.25
N ILE A 178 -4.64 -10.95 -0.61
CA ILE A 178 -3.25 -11.03 -0.11
C ILE A 178 -3.12 -12.13 0.95
N ALA A 179 -4.05 -12.20 1.89
CA ALA A 179 -4.07 -13.23 2.93
C ALA A 179 -4.26 -14.65 2.35
N ASP A 180 -5.09 -14.83 1.33
CA ASP A 180 -5.31 -16.10 0.64
C ASP A 180 -4.06 -16.59 -0.14
N HIS A 181 -3.34 -15.66 -0.79
CA HIS A 181 -2.04 -15.97 -1.39
C HIS A 181 -1.02 -16.40 -0.33
N LEU A 182 -0.96 -15.72 0.83
CA LEU A 182 -0.07 -16.10 1.93
C LEU A 182 -0.43 -17.48 2.52
N LEU A 183 -1.72 -17.77 2.72
CA LEU A 183 -2.23 -19.09 3.13
C LEU A 183 -1.83 -20.19 2.13
N SER A 184 -1.82 -19.86 0.84
CA SER A 184 -1.45 -20.77 -0.25
C SER A 184 0.06 -20.83 -0.53
N GLY A 185 0.91 -20.18 0.29
CA GLY A 185 2.36 -20.16 0.14
C GLY A 185 2.91 -19.23 -0.96
N GLN A 186 2.07 -18.47 -1.64
CA GLN A 186 2.38 -17.63 -2.81
C GLN A 186 2.92 -16.27 -2.40
N LYS A 187 4.11 -16.26 -1.81
CA LYS A 187 4.70 -15.04 -1.24
C LYS A 187 4.99 -13.97 -2.27
N HIS A 188 5.39 -14.34 -3.49
CA HIS A 188 5.69 -13.36 -4.53
C HIS A 188 4.40 -12.72 -5.10
N THR A 189 3.32 -13.49 -5.24
CA THR A 189 2.01 -13.01 -5.68
C THR A 189 1.34 -12.16 -4.59
N ALA A 190 1.43 -12.57 -3.32
CA ALA A 190 1.02 -11.76 -2.18
C ALA A 190 1.76 -10.40 -2.14
N ARG A 191 3.08 -10.38 -2.40
CA ARG A 191 3.88 -9.15 -2.50
C ARG A 191 3.44 -8.27 -3.69
N TYR A 192 3.15 -8.88 -4.85
CA TYR A 192 2.62 -8.16 -6.01
C TYR A 192 1.28 -7.46 -5.71
N GLU A 193 0.30 -8.19 -5.18
CA GLU A 193 -1.01 -7.63 -4.82
C GLU A 193 -0.91 -6.61 -3.67
N SER A 194 0.02 -6.78 -2.72
CA SER A 194 0.30 -5.78 -1.67
C SER A 194 0.85 -4.47 -2.23
N GLN A 195 1.70 -4.53 -3.26
CA GLN A 195 2.14 -3.34 -3.98
C GLN A 195 1.00 -2.67 -4.76
N LEU A 196 0.06 -3.44 -5.32
CA LEU A 196 -1.15 -2.89 -5.94
C LEU A 196 -2.08 -2.23 -4.90
N LEU A 197 -2.21 -2.80 -3.69
CA LEU A 197 -2.94 -2.19 -2.58
C LEU A 197 -2.35 -0.81 -2.22
N VAL A 198 -1.02 -0.70 -2.12
CA VAL A 198 -0.34 0.58 -1.85
C VAL A 198 -0.53 1.59 -2.98
N ARG A 199 -0.57 1.14 -4.23
CA ARG A 199 -0.88 2.03 -5.37
C ARG A 199 -2.32 2.56 -5.33
N ASP A 200 -3.28 1.68 -5.05
CA ASP A 200 -4.72 1.98 -5.16
C ASP A 200 -5.24 2.74 -3.91
N PHE A 201 -4.74 2.43 -2.71
CA PHE A 201 -5.18 2.99 -1.42
C PHE A 201 -4.11 3.86 -0.73
N GLY A 202 -2.90 3.96 -1.30
CA GLY A 202 -1.83 4.79 -0.74
C GLY A 202 -1.07 4.09 0.39
N THR A 203 -0.46 4.92 1.24
CA THR A 203 0.49 4.50 2.29
C THR A 203 -0.08 4.57 3.69
N HIS A 204 -1.12 5.39 3.89
CA HIS A 204 -1.73 5.71 5.17
C HIS A 204 -3.26 5.69 5.06
N VAL A 205 -3.94 5.49 6.17
CA VAL A 205 -5.37 5.78 6.34
C VAL A 205 -5.52 7.11 7.09
N VAL A 206 -6.32 8.04 6.58
CA VAL A 206 -6.63 9.29 7.30
C VAL A 206 -7.59 8.97 8.44
N THR A 207 -7.12 9.03 9.69
CA THR A 207 -7.94 8.73 10.88
C THR A 207 -8.56 9.98 11.52
N SER A 208 -8.03 11.17 11.23
CA SER A 208 -8.59 12.46 11.65
C SER A 208 -8.44 13.53 10.57
N VAL A 209 -9.45 14.39 10.42
CA VAL A 209 -9.44 15.55 9.51
C VAL A 209 -9.79 16.81 10.29
N ASN A 210 -8.97 17.85 10.15
CA ASN A 210 -9.27 19.17 10.66
C ASN A 210 -9.95 19.96 9.54
N ALA A 211 -11.22 20.32 9.74
CA ALA A 211 -12.07 20.98 8.76
C ALA A 211 -12.26 22.46 9.11
N GLY A 212 -12.07 23.30 8.10
CA GLY A 212 -12.02 24.74 8.28
C GLY A 212 -11.86 25.48 6.97
N ALA A 213 -11.26 26.67 7.03
CA ALA A 213 -10.82 27.39 5.84
C ALA A 213 -9.39 27.90 6.04
N LEU A 214 -8.65 27.98 4.94
CA LEU A 214 -7.25 28.37 4.92
C LEU A 214 -6.98 29.20 3.67
N VAL A 215 -6.50 30.42 3.85
CA VAL A 215 -6.02 31.30 2.77
C VAL A 215 -4.57 31.67 3.04
N TYR A 216 -3.68 31.44 2.07
CA TYR A 216 -2.27 31.79 2.20
C TYR A 216 -1.66 32.19 0.87
N LYS A 217 -0.61 32.98 0.96
CA LYS A 217 0.20 33.50 -0.12
C LYS A 217 1.62 32.99 0.06
N ILE A 218 2.20 32.45 -1.00
CA ILE A 218 3.60 32.05 -1.10
C ILE A 218 4.30 33.10 -1.97
N GLU A 219 5.30 33.77 -1.42
CA GLU A 219 6.15 34.72 -2.13
C GLU A 219 7.59 34.22 -2.11
N GLN A 220 8.31 34.43 -3.21
CA GLN A 220 9.73 34.09 -3.33
C GLN A 220 10.53 35.38 -3.40
N LEU A 221 11.52 35.54 -2.52
CA LEU A 221 12.39 36.72 -2.46
C LEU A 221 13.80 36.35 -2.89
N ASN A 222 14.41 37.11 -3.79
CA ASN A 222 15.78 36.86 -4.22
C ASN A 222 16.76 37.06 -3.04
N ARG A 223 17.58 36.05 -2.73
CA ARG A 223 18.46 36.06 -1.54
C ARG A 223 19.50 37.17 -1.60
N THR A 224 20.13 37.38 -2.76
CA THR A 224 21.13 38.42 -2.96
C THR A 224 20.52 39.81 -2.79
N ALA A 225 19.32 40.03 -3.33
CA ALA A 225 18.59 41.29 -3.16
C ALA A 225 18.21 41.53 -1.69
N VAL A 226 17.72 40.50 -0.97
CA VAL A 226 17.44 40.58 0.47
C VAL A 226 18.69 40.96 1.25
N GLN A 227 19.81 40.26 1.03
CA GLN A 227 21.10 40.51 1.68
C GLN A 227 21.63 41.93 1.42
N ASN A 228 21.56 42.40 0.17
CA ASN A 228 22.00 43.75 -0.22
C ASN A 228 21.08 44.88 0.27
N SER A 229 19.92 44.55 0.84
CA SER A 229 18.89 45.54 1.21
C SER A 229 18.82 45.86 2.69
N ASP A 230 19.63 45.24 3.56
CA ASP A 230 19.58 45.40 5.03
C ASP A 230 18.18 45.18 5.66
N ILE A 231 17.27 44.48 4.97
CA ILE A 231 15.94 44.18 5.51
C ILE A 231 16.01 42.99 6.47
N SER A 232 15.64 43.21 7.74
CA SER A 232 15.62 42.13 8.73
C SER A 232 14.51 41.12 8.43
N LYS A 233 14.70 39.85 8.81
CA LYS A 233 13.67 38.80 8.72
C LYS A 233 12.35 39.20 9.40
N SER A 234 12.44 39.92 10.53
CA SER A 234 11.27 40.48 11.22
C SER A 234 10.50 41.46 10.32
N ASN A 235 11.21 42.34 9.61
CA ASN A 235 10.58 43.32 8.71
C ASN A 235 10.03 42.65 7.44
N ILE A 236 10.67 41.59 6.93
CA ILE A 236 10.14 40.76 5.84
C ILE A 236 8.77 40.19 6.22
N ALA A 237 8.67 39.52 7.38
CA ALA A 237 7.41 38.92 7.83
C ALA A 237 6.29 39.96 8.05
N LYS A 238 6.62 41.10 8.66
CA LYS A 238 5.67 42.22 8.85
C LYS A 238 5.21 42.83 7.52
N SER A 239 6.13 43.06 6.58
CA SER A 239 5.80 43.56 5.24
C SER A 239 4.97 42.58 4.42
N ALA A 240 5.21 41.27 4.54
CA ALA A 240 4.39 40.25 3.90
C ALA A 240 2.96 40.25 4.47
N GLY A 241 2.82 40.31 5.80
CA GLY A 241 1.55 40.48 6.51
C GLY A 241 0.78 41.71 6.02
N PHE A 242 1.41 42.89 6.09
CA PHE A 242 0.81 44.14 5.62
C PHE A 242 0.47 44.09 4.11
N SER A 243 1.35 43.55 3.27
CA SER A 243 1.12 43.46 1.82
C SER A 243 -0.04 42.53 1.46
N PHE A 244 -0.38 41.55 2.28
CA PHE A 244 -1.47 40.62 1.98
C PHE A 244 -2.81 41.05 2.60
N PHE A 245 -2.76 41.70 3.77
CA PHE A 245 -3.93 41.99 4.58
C PHE A 245 -4.26 43.48 4.77
N GLY A 246 -3.34 44.39 4.42
CA GLY A 246 -3.48 45.81 4.63
C GLY A 246 -3.29 46.26 6.08
N SER A 247 -3.56 47.55 6.32
CA SER A 247 -3.57 48.15 7.65
C SER A 247 -4.91 47.92 8.35
N GLY A 248 -4.88 47.33 9.55
CA GLY A 248 -6.07 47.10 10.37
C GLY A 248 -6.13 45.76 11.10
N ILE A 249 -5.33 44.77 10.69
CA ILE A 249 -5.20 43.51 11.43
C ILE A 249 -4.19 43.66 12.57
N GLU A 250 -4.60 43.25 13.77
CA GLU A 250 -3.74 43.13 14.96
C GLU A 250 -2.85 41.87 14.93
N TYR A 251 -2.21 41.60 13.79
CA TYR A 251 -1.11 40.63 13.72
C TYR A 251 0.15 41.30 14.31
N ASN A 252 0.88 40.59 15.18
CA ASN A 252 2.07 41.07 15.89
C ASN A 252 2.96 41.98 15.01
N HIS A 253 2.77 43.30 15.18
CA HIS A 253 3.47 44.40 14.51
C HIS A 253 3.15 44.73 13.04
N ALA A 254 2.13 44.16 12.39
CA ALA A 254 1.75 44.56 11.01
C ALA A 254 1.44 46.07 10.91
N SER A 255 0.70 46.60 11.89
CA SER A 255 0.33 48.02 12.05
C SER A 255 1.50 49.00 12.25
N SER A 256 2.73 48.51 12.44
CA SER A 256 3.93 49.34 12.67
C SER A 256 4.85 49.48 11.44
N THR A 257 4.43 48.93 10.29
CA THR A 257 5.24 48.88 9.07
C THR A 257 4.99 50.11 8.21
N SER A 258 6.06 50.80 7.77
CA SER A 258 5.93 51.95 6.87
C SER A 258 5.72 51.53 5.42
N ASP A 259 4.97 52.32 4.63
CA ASP A 259 4.78 52.08 3.18
C ASP A 259 6.11 51.96 2.42
N THR A 260 7.14 52.68 2.88
CA THR A 260 8.51 52.59 2.35
C THR A 260 9.15 51.20 2.56
N MET A 261 8.90 50.54 3.69
CA MET A 261 9.38 49.19 3.98
C MET A 261 8.59 48.13 3.20
N VAL A 262 7.29 48.35 2.99
CA VAL A 262 6.45 47.46 2.16
C VAL A 262 6.83 47.57 0.68
N THR A 263 7.05 48.79 0.18
CA THR A 263 7.53 49.04 -1.18
C THR A 263 8.88 48.36 -1.40
N LYS A 264 9.82 48.51 -0.45
CA LYS A 264 11.12 47.85 -0.48
C LYS A 264 10.99 46.32 -0.48
N TYR A 265 10.12 45.74 0.35
CA TYR A 265 9.83 44.30 0.33
C TYR A 265 9.33 43.83 -1.05
N LEU A 266 8.39 44.56 -1.66
CA LEU A 266 7.80 44.21 -2.95
C LEU A 266 8.83 44.21 -4.10
N THR A 267 9.88 45.03 -4.04
CA THR A 267 10.96 45.02 -5.05
C THR A 267 11.91 43.82 -4.96
N LEU A 268 11.88 43.06 -3.85
CA LEU A 268 12.75 41.88 -3.65
C LEU A 268 12.14 40.59 -4.20
N ARG A 269 10.88 40.64 -4.62
CA ARG A 269 10.05 39.47 -4.95
C ARG A 269 10.20 39.03 -6.39
N THR A 270 10.51 37.75 -6.62
CA THR A 270 10.56 37.12 -7.95
C THR A 270 9.23 36.45 -8.33
N HIS A 271 8.59 35.78 -7.37
CA HIS A 271 7.35 35.02 -7.59
C HIS A 271 6.32 35.28 -6.48
N SER A 272 5.03 35.15 -6.80
CA SER A 272 3.90 35.32 -5.88
C SER A 272 2.72 34.44 -6.31
N SER A 273 2.23 33.60 -5.42
CA SER A 273 1.05 32.75 -5.63
C SER A 273 0.12 32.83 -4.42
N VAL A 274 -1.20 32.81 -4.63
CA VAL A 274 -2.21 32.77 -3.56
C VAL A 274 -3.01 31.48 -3.70
N ARG A 275 -3.24 30.79 -2.58
CA ARG A 275 -3.92 29.50 -2.50
C ARG A 275 -4.99 29.56 -1.41
N THR A 276 -6.14 28.93 -1.67
CA THR A 276 -7.28 28.85 -0.76
C THR A 276 -7.85 27.44 -0.69
N HIS A 277 -8.15 26.98 0.53
CA HIS A 277 -8.85 25.73 0.80
C HIS A 277 -10.05 26.03 1.70
N GLY A 278 -11.26 25.77 1.22
CA GLY A 278 -12.48 26.25 1.88
C GLY A 278 -12.63 27.76 1.81
N GLY A 279 -13.66 28.28 2.46
CA GLY A 279 -14.05 29.68 2.37
C GLY A 279 -14.73 30.06 1.05
N PRO A 280 -15.03 31.35 0.86
CA PRO A 280 -15.51 31.87 -0.42
C PRO A 280 -14.37 31.93 -1.45
N LEU A 281 -14.73 31.99 -2.74
CA LEU A 281 -13.77 32.13 -3.84
C LEU A 281 -12.88 33.37 -3.64
N PHE A 282 -11.56 33.17 -3.76
CA PHE A 282 -10.59 34.26 -3.68
C PHE A 282 -10.82 35.29 -4.79
N LYS A 283 -10.92 36.57 -4.40
CA LYS A 283 -11.01 37.72 -5.31
C LYS A 283 -9.74 38.56 -5.17
N PRO A 284 -8.85 38.59 -6.17
CA PRO A 284 -7.58 39.33 -6.07
C PRO A 284 -7.74 40.85 -5.93
N VAL A 285 -8.84 41.41 -6.44
CA VAL A 285 -9.16 42.84 -6.36
C VAL A 285 -10.07 43.07 -5.15
N ASN A 286 -9.71 44.04 -4.31
CA ASN A 286 -10.42 44.39 -3.07
C ASN A 286 -10.59 43.21 -2.09
N PHE A 287 -9.56 42.36 -1.96
CA PHE A 287 -9.54 41.32 -0.93
C PHE A 287 -9.59 41.94 0.47
N SER A 288 -10.55 41.50 1.28
CA SER A 288 -10.67 41.82 2.70
C SER A 288 -10.69 40.51 3.49
N ILE A 289 -9.85 40.39 4.52
CA ILE A 289 -9.86 39.19 5.36
C ILE A 289 -11.19 39.02 6.08
N ASN A 290 -11.81 40.14 6.50
CA ASN A 290 -13.05 40.10 7.28
C ASN A 290 -14.19 39.58 6.42
N GLU A 291 -14.32 40.08 5.18
CA GLU A 291 -15.29 39.58 4.21
C GLU A 291 -15.04 38.10 3.83
N TRP A 292 -13.78 37.67 3.78
CA TRP A 292 -13.44 36.28 3.54
C TRP A 292 -13.82 35.38 4.74
N VAL A 293 -13.59 35.85 5.97
CA VAL A 293 -13.95 35.15 7.22
C VAL A 293 -15.47 35.06 7.38
N ASP A 294 -16.20 36.17 7.20
CA ASP A 294 -17.66 36.22 7.21
C ASP A 294 -18.26 35.28 6.15
N GLY A 295 -17.59 35.16 5.00
CA GLY A 295 -17.98 34.27 3.91
C GLY A 295 -17.63 32.79 4.09
N ILE A 296 -16.94 32.37 5.17
CA ILE A 296 -16.59 30.95 5.38
C ILE A 296 -17.86 30.09 5.49
N GLY A 297 -18.78 30.47 6.37
CA GLY A 297 -20.07 29.82 6.56
C GLY A 297 -19.98 28.29 6.69
N SER A 298 -20.49 27.60 5.67
CA SER A 298 -20.49 26.14 5.55
C SER A 298 -19.44 25.57 4.57
N ASN A 299 -18.68 26.42 3.88
CA ASN A 299 -17.70 26.05 2.84
C ASN A 299 -16.38 25.58 3.47
N LEU A 300 -16.40 24.43 4.13
CA LEU A 300 -15.25 23.90 4.87
C LEU A 300 -14.46 22.89 4.04
N ALA A 301 -13.14 22.94 4.14
CA ALA A 301 -12.21 21.98 3.55
C ALA A 301 -11.28 21.37 4.61
N ALA A 302 -10.68 20.23 4.29
CA ALA A 302 -9.65 19.58 5.09
C ALA A 302 -8.34 20.38 5.06
N ILE A 303 -8.11 21.18 6.12
CA ILE A 303 -6.98 22.09 6.31
C ILE A 303 -5.82 21.50 7.13
N ASP A 304 -6.04 20.37 7.79
CA ASP A 304 -4.98 19.44 8.20
C ASP A 304 -5.53 18.00 8.26
N ARG A 305 -4.64 17.01 8.30
CA ARG A 305 -4.95 15.58 8.35
C ARG A 305 -4.00 14.90 9.32
N SER A 306 -4.51 13.91 10.06
CA SER A 306 -3.70 12.91 10.76
C SER A 306 -4.13 11.52 10.32
N GLY A 307 -3.21 10.57 10.37
CA GLY A 307 -3.46 9.22 9.88
C GLY A 307 -2.34 8.27 10.26
N ASP A 308 -2.67 6.99 10.18
CA ASP A 308 -1.83 5.88 10.58
C ASP A 308 -1.41 5.08 9.32
N PRO A 309 -0.28 4.37 9.32
CA PRO A 309 0.15 3.57 8.17
C PRO A 309 -0.87 2.50 7.78
N LEU A 310 -1.02 2.20 6.49
CA LEU A 310 -2.14 1.39 5.95
C LEU A 310 -2.23 -0.01 6.57
N ASN A 311 -1.10 -0.62 6.95
CA ASN A 311 -1.04 -1.93 7.58
C ASN A 311 -1.72 -2.00 8.95
N PHE A 312 -1.91 -0.88 9.67
CA PHE A 312 -2.58 -0.85 10.99
C PHE A 312 -4.07 -1.22 10.91
N VAL A 313 -4.69 -1.07 9.74
CA VAL A 313 -6.08 -1.49 9.48
C VAL A 313 -6.21 -3.02 9.43
N ILE A 314 -5.11 -3.75 9.26
CA ILE A 314 -5.06 -5.21 9.11
C ILE A 314 -4.82 -5.84 10.48
N ASN A 315 -5.92 -6.08 11.20
CA ASN A 315 -5.91 -6.57 12.59
C ASN A 315 -7.08 -7.54 12.86
N SER A 316 -7.11 -8.14 14.06
CA SER A 316 -8.13 -9.12 14.48
C SER A 316 -9.55 -8.59 14.48
N ASP A 317 -9.74 -7.30 14.74
CA ASP A 317 -11.05 -6.70 14.94
C ASP A 317 -11.75 -6.50 13.58
N ASN A 318 -10.96 -6.11 12.58
CA ASN A 318 -11.42 -5.93 11.20
C ASN A 318 -11.46 -7.23 10.37
N PHE A 319 -10.65 -8.24 10.72
CA PHE A 319 -10.46 -9.47 9.94
C PHE A 319 -10.51 -10.76 10.77
N ALA A 320 -11.46 -10.86 11.71
CA ALA A 320 -11.65 -11.98 12.63
C ALA A 320 -11.79 -13.38 12.00
N GLN A 321 -12.00 -13.48 10.67
CA GLN A 321 -12.04 -14.75 9.93
C GLN A 321 -10.66 -15.42 9.71
N PHE A 322 -9.54 -14.73 9.96
CA PHE A 322 -8.20 -15.30 9.76
C PHE A 322 -7.46 -15.54 11.08
N PRO A 323 -6.56 -16.55 11.15
CA PRO A 323 -5.62 -16.72 12.25
C PRO A 323 -4.71 -15.49 12.42
N ILE A 324 -4.37 -15.15 13.67
CA ILE A 324 -3.50 -14.00 14.00
C ILE A 324 -2.19 -14.05 13.21
N SER A 325 -1.56 -15.23 13.12
CA SER A 325 -0.30 -15.43 12.38
C SER A 325 -0.38 -15.13 10.88
N ILE A 326 -1.58 -15.14 10.28
CA ILE A 326 -1.80 -14.77 8.88
C ILE A 326 -2.09 -13.28 8.76
N LEU A 327 -2.81 -12.69 9.72
CA LEU A 327 -3.02 -11.24 9.81
C LEU A 327 -1.69 -10.50 9.98
N GLU A 328 -0.82 -10.96 10.87
CA GLU A 328 0.54 -10.42 11.07
C GLU A 328 1.38 -10.49 9.79
N GLN A 329 1.38 -11.63 9.09
CA GLN A 329 2.08 -11.77 7.80
C GLN A 329 1.49 -10.85 6.71
N THR A 330 0.16 -10.67 6.70
CA THR A 330 -0.53 -9.79 5.73
C THR A 330 -0.20 -8.32 6.01
N ALA A 331 -0.27 -7.90 7.27
CA ALA A 331 0.12 -6.56 7.70
C ALA A 331 1.59 -6.27 7.38
N SER A 332 2.50 -7.22 7.67
CA SER A 332 3.93 -7.10 7.38
C SER A 332 4.24 -7.06 5.88
N MET A 333 3.51 -7.81 5.04
CA MET A 333 3.67 -7.75 3.57
C MET A 333 3.23 -6.38 2.99
N VAL A 334 2.18 -5.79 3.56
CA VAL A 334 1.74 -4.43 3.20
C VAL A 334 2.72 -3.38 3.70
N GLU A 335 3.27 -3.53 4.91
CA GLU A 335 4.35 -2.69 5.45
C GLU A 335 5.61 -2.73 4.58
N GLU A 336 6.08 -3.94 4.20
CA GLU A 336 7.22 -4.13 3.28
C GLU A 336 6.96 -3.45 1.92
N SER A 337 5.72 -3.50 1.44
CA SER A 337 5.30 -2.85 0.18
C SER A 337 5.29 -1.32 0.30
N ILE A 338 4.87 -0.76 1.43
CA ILE A 338 4.98 0.68 1.73
C ILE A 338 6.46 1.08 1.79
N ALA A 339 7.28 0.37 2.58
CA ALA A 339 8.71 0.66 2.68
C ALA A 339 9.40 0.60 1.30
N THR A 340 9.03 -0.36 0.45
CA THR A 340 9.53 -0.48 -0.92
C THR A 340 9.15 0.73 -1.78
N TYR A 341 7.93 1.26 -1.67
CA TYR A 341 7.50 2.50 -2.34
C TYR A 341 8.37 3.71 -1.94
N TYR A 342 8.69 3.84 -0.65
CA TYR A 342 9.61 4.88 -0.17
C TYR A 342 11.05 4.68 -0.68
N LYS A 343 11.56 3.44 -0.67
CA LYS A 343 12.91 3.11 -1.16
C LYS A 343 13.10 3.48 -2.64
N PHE A 344 12.17 3.11 -3.52
CA PHE A 344 12.24 3.45 -4.95
C PHE A 344 12.17 4.97 -5.22
N ASN A 345 11.55 5.73 -4.33
CA ASN A 345 11.39 7.19 -4.39
C ASN A 345 12.36 7.95 -3.46
N THR A 346 13.33 7.26 -2.87
CA THR A 346 14.44 7.89 -2.15
C THR A 346 15.58 8.15 -3.14
N ILE A 347 15.83 9.43 -3.41
CA ILE A 347 16.90 9.89 -4.29
C ILE A 347 17.96 10.54 -3.41
N LYS A 348 19.02 9.77 -3.13
CA LYS A 348 20.20 10.20 -2.39
C LYS A 348 21.12 11.04 -3.29
N GLY A 349 21.77 12.03 -2.69
CA GLY A 349 22.75 12.87 -3.38
C GLY A 349 23.11 14.11 -2.57
N CYS A 350 24.13 14.86 -3.02
CA CYS A 350 24.44 16.14 -2.41
C CYS A 350 23.28 17.12 -2.56
N THR A 351 22.77 17.64 -1.45
CA THR A 351 21.64 18.60 -1.44
C THR A 351 22.05 20.05 -1.17
N ASN A 352 23.34 20.35 -1.05
CA ASN A 352 23.86 21.72 -0.89
C ASN A 352 24.04 22.40 -2.26
N VAL A 353 23.22 23.42 -2.56
CA VAL A 353 23.26 24.18 -3.84
C VAL A 353 24.64 24.76 -4.16
N ASN A 354 25.43 25.08 -3.12
CA ASN A 354 26.75 25.69 -3.29
C ASN A 354 27.88 24.67 -3.57
N SER A 355 27.59 23.37 -3.58
CA SER A 355 28.58 22.32 -3.85
C SER A 355 28.68 22.01 -5.35
N PRO A 356 29.89 21.78 -5.91
CA PRO A 356 30.08 21.49 -7.34
C PRO A 356 29.30 20.27 -7.88
N ASN A 357 28.99 19.32 -7.00
CA ASN A 357 28.24 18.10 -7.30
C ASN A 357 26.80 18.11 -6.75
N PHE A 358 26.21 19.30 -6.56
CA PHE A 358 24.81 19.44 -6.18
C PHE A 358 23.87 18.63 -7.09
N ASN A 359 23.04 17.78 -6.47
CA ASN A 359 22.06 16.95 -7.15
C ASN A 359 20.66 17.56 -6.99
N TYR A 360 20.19 18.28 -8.02
CA TYR A 360 18.88 18.95 -8.01
C TYR A 360 17.73 18.02 -7.63
N ILE A 361 17.73 16.77 -8.12
CA ILE A 361 16.63 15.83 -7.90
C ILE A 361 16.69 15.12 -6.53
N ALA A 362 17.79 15.23 -5.78
CA ALA A 362 17.93 14.56 -4.49
C ALA A 362 16.88 15.08 -3.47
N ASN A 363 16.29 14.15 -2.72
CA ASN A 363 15.41 14.43 -1.59
C ASN A 363 16.03 13.99 -0.24
N VAL A 364 17.06 13.14 -0.26
CA VAL A 364 17.86 12.78 0.92
C VAL A 364 19.32 13.18 0.70
N ASP A 365 19.92 13.80 1.72
CA ASP A 365 21.34 14.16 1.71
C ASP A 365 22.19 12.95 2.08
N ASP A 366 23.16 12.60 1.23
CA ASP A 366 24.04 11.43 1.42
C ASP A 366 25.45 11.80 1.93
N GLY A 367 25.67 13.08 2.23
CA GLY A 367 26.98 13.60 2.64
C GLY A 367 28.03 13.64 1.52
N SER A 368 27.66 13.35 0.27
CA SER A 368 28.59 13.29 -0.86
C SER A 368 29.07 14.67 -1.35
N CYS A 369 28.64 15.79 -0.76
CA CYS A 369 28.88 17.18 -1.16
C CYS A 369 30.35 17.67 -1.24
N HIS A 370 31.33 16.77 -1.07
CA HIS A 370 32.76 17.03 -1.15
C HIS A 370 33.39 16.16 -2.25
N ASP A 371 34.40 16.71 -2.94
CA ASP A 371 34.95 16.11 -4.16
C ASP A 371 35.52 14.68 -3.97
N ALA A 372 35.24 13.83 -4.96
CA ALA A 372 35.86 12.53 -5.11
C ALA A 372 37.31 12.67 -5.60
N GLY A 373 38.28 12.54 -4.70
CA GLY A 373 39.71 12.67 -5.01
C GLY A 373 40.34 11.57 -5.88
N VAL A 374 39.56 10.63 -6.42
CA VAL A 374 40.04 9.54 -7.29
C VAL A 374 38.96 9.14 -8.30
N ASN A 375 39.42 8.68 -9.48
CA ASN A 375 38.59 7.92 -10.42
C ASN A 375 38.74 6.42 -10.09
N LEU A 376 37.61 5.72 -10.07
CA LEU A 376 37.54 4.29 -9.77
C LEU A 376 37.32 3.50 -11.06
N THR A 377 37.93 2.33 -11.18
CA THR A 377 37.74 1.40 -12.31
C THR A 377 36.97 0.17 -11.87
N PHE A 378 36.36 -0.51 -12.84
CA PHE A 378 35.42 -1.61 -12.63
C PHE A 378 35.85 -2.82 -13.45
N GLY A 379 36.03 -3.98 -12.80
CA GLY A 379 36.60 -5.18 -13.45
C GLY A 379 35.57 -6.08 -14.13
N GLY A 380 34.29 -5.71 -14.09
CA GLY A 380 33.18 -6.53 -14.60
C GLY A 380 32.39 -7.22 -13.48
N VAL A 381 31.45 -8.08 -13.88
CA VAL A 381 30.58 -8.86 -13.00
C VAL A 381 30.51 -10.30 -13.49
N TYR A 382 30.12 -11.21 -12.60
CA TYR A 382 29.77 -12.58 -12.95
C TYR A 382 28.76 -13.14 -11.93
N GLN A 383 28.11 -14.23 -12.27
CA GLN A 383 27.11 -14.90 -11.44
C GLN A 383 27.21 -16.41 -11.57
N THR A 384 27.35 -17.09 -10.44
CA THR A 384 27.35 -18.56 -10.35
C THR A 384 25.95 -19.04 -9.93
N CYS A 385 25.56 -20.24 -10.39
CA CYS A 385 24.25 -20.82 -10.11
C CYS A 385 24.33 -22.33 -9.93
N SER A 386 23.56 -22.87 -8.99
CA SER A 386 23.40 -24.30 -8.75
C SER A 386 21.92 -24.71 -8.83
N TYR A 387 21.60 -25.60 -9.76
CA TYR A 387 20.24 -26.11 -10.01
C TYR A 387 19.99 -27.47 -9.35
N LYS A 388 18.76 -27.68 -8.87
CA LYS A 388 18.23 -28.95 -8.36
C LYS A 388 16.76 -29.09 -8.79
N GLY A 389 16.46 -30.10 -9.59
CA GLY A 389 15.09 -30.36 -10.05
C GLY A 389 14.99 -31.29 -11.25
N ASP A 390 13.77 -31.53 -11.70
CA ASP A 390 13.40 -32.37 -12.83
C ASP A 390 12.62 -31.63 -13.94
N LEU A 391 12.63 -30.28 -13.93
CA LEU A 391 12.09 -29.45 -15.02
C LEU A 391 12.76 -29.74 -16.36
N SER A 392 12.05 -29.46 -17.45
CA SER A 392 12.58 -29.55 -18.82
C SER A 392 13.68 -28.51 -19.12
N GLU A 393 13.59 -27.34 -18.50
CA GLU A 393 14.54 -26.22 -18.62
C GLU A 393 15.37 -26.07 -17.34
N ASN A 394 16.70 -25.93 -17.47
CA ASN A 394 17.57 -25.63 -16.34
C ASN A 394 17.48 -24.14 -15.98
N LEU A 395 17.02 -23.85 -14.76
CA LEU A 395 16.86 -22.47 -14.28
C LEU A 395 18.18 -21.69 -14.23
N CYS A 396 19.33 -22.38 -14.15
CA CYS A 396 20.63 -21.74 -14.19
C CYS A 396 21.05 -21.22 -15.57
N ASP A 397 20.38 -21.61 -16.66
CA ASP A 397 20.75 -21.14 -18.01
C ASP A 397 20.50 -19.64 -18.17
N ALA A 398 19.48 -19.09 -17.49
CA ALA A 398 19.19 -17.66 -17.44
C ALA A 398 19.90 -16.91 -16.28
N LEU A 399 20.42 -17.65 -15.30
CA LEU A 399 21.00 -17.14 -14.05
C LEU A 399 22.51 -17.33 -13.94
N THR A 400 23.17 -17.87 -14.96
CA THR A 400 24.65 -17.94 -15.02
C THR A 400 25.14 -16.77 -15.87
N THR A 401 26.22 -16.11 -15.45
CA THR A 401 26.85 -15.03 -16.22
C THR A 401 28.35 -15.08 -16.00
N ILE A 402 29.12 -15.17 -17.08
CA ILE A 402 30.58 -15.12 -17.05
C ILE A 402 31.06 -13.67 -17.23
N ASN A 403 32.24 -13.35 -16.70
CA ASN A 403 32.90 -12.07 -17.00
C ASN A 403 33.49 -12.14 -18.42
N PRO A 404 33.06 -11.31 -19.39
CA PRO A 404 33.52 -11.44 -20.78
C PRO A 404 35.03 -11.22 -20.96
N LYS A 405 35.69 -10.55 -20.01
CA LYS A 405 37.14 -10.25 -20.07
C LYS A 405 38.02 -11.44 -19.69
N THR A 406 37.52 -12.33 -18.83
CA THR A 406 38.22 -13.57 -18.43
C THR A 406 37.68 -14.79 -19.16
N GLY A 407 36.43 -14.75 -19.64
CA GLY A 407 35.72 -15.89 -20.21
C GLY A 407 35.22 -16.88 -19.14
N SER A 408 35.27 -16.50 -17.86
CA SER A 408 34.97 -17.37 -16.71
C SER A 408 34.28 -16.61 -15.57
N ASP A 409 33.95 -17.32 -14.50
CA ASP A 409 33.42 -16.82 -13.23
C ASP A 409 34.52 -16.24 -12.32
N THR A 410 35.41 -15.43 -12.90
CA THR A 410 36.57 -14.86 -12.21
C THR A 410 36.83 -13.41 -12.62
N CYS A 411 37.48 -12.66 -11.73
CA CYS A 411 37.89 -11.28 -12.00
C CYS A 411 39.20 -11.19 -12.81
N PRO A 412 39.41 -10.12 -13.60
CA PRO A 412 40.67 -9.89 -14.30
C PRO A 412 41.81 -9.59 -13.33
N GLU A 413 43.05 -9.71 -13.80
CA GLU A 413 44.23 -9.34 -13.03
C GLU A 413 44.15 -7.89 -12.51
N GLY A 414 44.50 -7.69 -11.23
CA GLY A 414 44.37 -6.40 -10.53
C GLY A 414 43.00 -6.15 -9.89
N TYR A 415 42.01 -7.02 -10.07
CA TYR A 415 40.67 -6.89 -9.46
C TYR A 415 40.35 -8.06 -8.52
N ASP A 416 39.83 -7.74 -7.33
CA ASP A 416 39.33 -8.72 -6.38
C ASP A 416 37.84 -8.98 -6.59
N SER A 417 37.41 -10.23 -6.37
CA SER A 417 35.98 -10.59 -6.41
C SER A 417 35.29 -10.22 -5.11
N VAL A 418 34.20 -9.47 -5.23
CA VAL A 418 33.36 -9.01 -4.12
C VAL A 418 31.97 -9.65 -4.27
N PRO A 419 31.49 -10.45 -3.30
CA PRO A 419 30.12 -10.95 -3.32
C PRO A 419 29.15 -9.78 -3.26
N LEU A 420 28.02 -9.88 -3.97
CA LEU A 420 26.99 -8.85 -3.99
C LEU A 420 25.67 -9.34 -3.40
N PHE A 421 25.13 -10.44 -3.91
CA PHE A 421 23.78 -10.89 -3.57
C PHE A 421 23.63 -12.40 -3.80
N SER A 422 23.09 -13.10 -2.81
CA SER A 422 22.61 -14.48 -2.91
C SER A 422 21.09 -14.50 -3.03
N GLY A 423 20.56 -15.24 -3.99
CA GLY A 423 19.11 -15.40 -4.17
C GLY A 423 18.73 -16.83 -4.56
N ASN A 424 17.45 -17.16 -4.38
CA ASN A 424 16.87 -18.43 -4.80
C ASN A 424 15.74 -18.17 -5.79
N THR A 425 15.52 -19.11 -6.70
CA THR A 425 14.32 -19.15 -7.54
C THR A 425 13.77 -20.57 -7.59
N SER A 426 12.47 -20.70 -7.83
CA SER A 426 11.81 -21.98 -8.06
C SER A 426 10.75 -21.84 -9.14
N LYS A 427 10.64 -22.86 -9.99
CA LYS A 427 9.63 -22.99 -11.05
C LYS A 427 9.00 -24.37 -10.95
N THR A 428 7.71 -24.45 -11.24
CA THR A 428 6.99 -25.71 -11.39
C THR A 428 6.46 -25.78 -12.81
N GLU A 429 6.64 -26.92 -13.47
CA GLU A 429 6.12 -27.20 -14.81
C GLU A 429 5.07 -28.32 -14.72
N MET A 430 4.08 -28.31 -15.62
CA MET A 430 3.04 -29.34 -15.68
C MET A 430 3.12 -30.04 -17.04
N THR A 431 3.53 -31.30 -17.05
CA THR A 431 3.48 -32.15 -18.24
C THR A 431 2.17 -32.93 -18.25
N GLN A 432 1.51 -33.02 -19.40
CA GLN A 432 0.29 -33.80 -19.54
C GLN A 432 0.62 -35.18 -20.12
N GLU A 433 0.78 -36.19 -19.25
CA GLU A 433 0.97 -37.57 -19.68
C GLU A 433 -0.37 -38.23 -20.00
N CYS A 434 -0.48 -38.86 -21.17
CA CYS A 434 -1.71 -39.54 -21.60
C CYS A 434 -1.44 -41.02 -21.89
N SER A 435 -2.02 -41.91 -21.09
CA SER A 435 -2.02 -43.36 -21.35
C SER A 435 -3.27 -43.80 -22.11
N ASN A 436 -3.14 -44.80 -22.97
CA ASN A 436 -4.29 -45.39 -23.65
C ASN A 436 -5.04 -46.30 -22.67
N TYR A 437 -6.27 -45.92 -22.30
CA TYR A 437 -7.13 -46.73 -21.44
C TYR A 437 -8.03 -47.67 -22.26
N PHE A 438 -8.34 -47.33 -23.52
CA PHE A 438 -8.98 -48.21 -24.50
C PHE A 438 -8.65 -47.75 -25.95
N ILE A 439 -9.02 -48.54 -26.95
CA ILE A 439 -8.67 -48.34 -28.39
C ILE A 439 -8.92 -46.90 -28.91
N PHE A 440 -9.92 -46.19 -28.38
CA PHE A 440 -10.25 -44.82 -28.77
C PHE A 440 -10.21 -43.81 -27.61
N TRP A 441 -9.79 -44.21 -26.40
CA TRP A 441 -9.91 -43.41 -25.17
C TRP A 441 -8.55 -43.27 -24.48
N LYS A 442 -8.07 -42.03 -24.40
CA LYS A 442 -6.87 -41.65 -23.65
C LYS A 442 -7.25 -41.14 -22.27
N LYS A 443 -6.61 -41.67 -21.22
CA LYS A 443 -6.65 -41.10 -19.87
C LYS A 443 -5.42 -40.22 -19.72
N CYS A 444 -5.63 -38.92 -19.54
CA CYS A 444 -4.54 -37.98 -19.30
C CYS A 444 -4.47 -37.59 -17.82
N GLN A 445 -3.26 -37.40 -17.33
CA GLN A 445 -2.93 -36.93 -16.00
C GLN A 445 -1.85 -35.86 -16.12
N ASN A 446 -2.00 -34.77 -15.36
CA ASN A 446 -0.96 -33.75 -15.27
C ASN A 446 0.03 -34.16 -14.19
N ILE A 447 1.31 -34.23 -14.54
CA ILE A 447 2.41 -34.52 -13.64
C ILE A 447 3.16 -33.21 -13.38
N PRO A 448 3.33 -32.81 -12.10
CA PRO A 448 4.13 -31.64 -11.76
C PRO A 448 5.62 -32.02 -11.70
N HIS A 449 6.45 -31.26 -12.41
CA HIS A 449 7.90 -31.25 -12.26
C HIS A 449 8.32 -30.01 -11.49
N TYR A 450 9.35 -30.13 -10.66
CA TYR A 450 9.79 -29.07 -9.75
C TYR A 450 11.27 -28.78 -9.93
N GLY A 451 11.61 -27.50 -9.97
CA GLY A 451 13.01 -27.07 -10.02
C GLY A 451 13.26 -25.86 -9.14
N SER A 452 14.44 -25.88 -8.53
CA SER A 452 14.98 -24.84 -7.67
C SER A 452 16.39 -24.50 -8.12
N ALA A 453 16.76 -23.23 -8.06
CA ALA A 453 18.11 -22.79 -8.32
C ALA A 453 18.52 -21.73 -7.29
N SER A 454 19.74 -21.87 -6.78
CA SER A 454 20.40 -20.88 -5.92
C SER A 454 21.50 -20.21 -6.73
N PHE A 455 21.58 -18.88 -6.69
CA PHE A 455 22.60 -18.11 -7.40
C PHE A 455 23.32 -17.13 -6.48
N GLN A 456 24.56 -16.81 -6.83
CA GLN A 456 25.40 -15.83 -6.15
C GLN A 456 26.03 -14.89 -7.18
N SER A 457 25.69 -13.61 -7.07
CA SER A 457 26.24 -12.53 -7.87
C SER A 457 27.55 -12.00 -7.27
N TYR A 458 28.50 -11.64 -8.14
CA TYR A 458 29.79 -11.03 -7.80
C TYR A 458 30.11 -9.84 -8.69
N TRP A 459 30.91 -8.91 -8.18
CA TRP A 459 31.48 -7.81 -8.95
C TRP A 459 32.97 -7.63 -8.65
N CYS A 460 33.71 -7.12 -9.62
CA CYS A 460 35.17 -7.04 -9.56
C CYS A 460 35.62 -5.62 -9.18
N ALA A 461 36.12 -5.47 -7.95
CA ALA A 461 36.60 -4.21 -7.40
C ALA A 461 38.11 -4.04 -7.61
N ALA A 462 38.54 -2.83 -7.98
CA ALA A 462 39.96 -2.55 -8.25
C ALA A 462 40.81 -2.62 -6.98
N VAL A 463 41.92 -3.39 -7.03
CA VAL A 463 42.89 -3.43 -5.94
C VAL A 463 43.75 -2.16 -5.96
N LYS A 464 43.87 -1.51 -4.80
CA LYS A 464 44.56 -0.21 -4.67
C LYS A 464 45.99 -0.27 -5.24
N ASN A 465 46.32 0.69 -6.09
CA ASN A 465 47.63 0.85 -6.77
C ASN A 465 48.03 -0.30 -7.72
N ASN A 466 47.15 -1.28 -8.01
CA ASN A 466 47.49 -2.48 -8.77
C ASN A 466 46.83 -2.52 -10.17
N VAL A 467 46.28 -1.40 -10.63
CA VAL A 467 45.35 -1.33 -11.76
C VAL A 467 45.68 -0.10 -12.63
N PRO A 468 46.04 -0.27 -13.92
CA PRO A 468 46.28 0.83 -14.84
C PRO A 468 45.03 1.70 -15.12
N GLU A 469 45.23 2.93 -15.56
CA GLU A 469 44.14 3.73 -16.12
C GLU A 469 43.54 3.03 -17.36
N ASN A 470 42.21 3.06 -17.49
CA ASN A 470 41.45 2.42 -18.58
C ASN A 470 41.60 0.90 -18.73
N SER A 471 42.02 0.18 -17.68
CA SER A 471 42.05 -1.30 -17.69
C SER A 471 40.72 -1.97 -17.33
N GLY A 472 39.67 -1.21 -17.02
CA GLY A 472 38.37 -1.71 -16.58
C GLY A 472 37.35 -1.87 -17.71
N TYR A 473 36.08 -1.90 -17.32
CA TYR A 473 34.93 -1.67 -18.17
C TYR A 473 34.38 -0.25 -17.93
N LEU A 474 33.86 0.34 -19.01
CA LEU A 474 32.89 1.42 -18.95
C LEU A 474 31.55 0.90 -18.41
N PHE A 475 30.91 1.70 -17.55
CA PHE A 475 29.59 1.41 -17.00
C PHE A 475 28.51 2.18 -17.78
N GLY A 476 27.57 1.44 -18.38
CA GLY A 476 26.49 1.97 -19.22
C GLY A 476 25.11 1.95 -18.58
N GLY A 477 25.03 1.78 -17.26
CA GLY A 477 23.77 1.77 -16.51
C GLY A 477 23.23 0.37 -16.17
N PHE A 478 22.05 0.36 -15.54
CA PHE A 478 21.29 -0.82 -15.20
C PHE A 478 19.88 -0.73 -15.77
N PHE A 479 19.24 -1.86 -16.07
CA PHE A 479 17.79 -1.94 -16.27
C PHE A 479 17.23 -3.22 -15.64
N THR A 480 15.93 -3.21 -15.42
CA THR A 480 15.13 -4.40 -15.05
C THR A 480 14.04 -4.61 -16.08
N THR A 481 13.27 -5.68 -15.97
CA THR A 481 12.08 -5.87 -16.80
C THR A 481 10.96 -4.84 -16.51
N VAL A 482 11.04 -4.09 -15.41
CA VAL A 482 10.08 -3.04 -15.00
C VAL A 482 10.65 -1.63 -15.21
N PHE A 483 11.95 -1.41 -14.99
CA PHE A 483 12.58 -0.09 -15.07
C PHE A 483 13.56 0.00 -16.25
N PRO A 484 13.43 1.03 -17.12
CA PRO A 484 14.37 1.26 -18.21
C PRO A 484 15.71 1.81 -17.69
N ASN A 485 16.76 1.63 -18.48
CA ASN A 485 18.07 2.19 -18.21
C ASN A 485 18.05 3.71 -18.38
N PRO A 486 18.34 4.51 -17.34
CA PRO A 486 18.33 5.96 -17.43
C PRO A 486 19.37 6.53 -18.39
N LEU A 487 20.49 5.82 -18.65
CA LEU A 487 21.53 6.26 -19.60
C LEU A 487 21.18 5.95 -21.06
N ALA A 488 20.32 4.96 -21.32
CA ALA A 488 19.84 4.61 -22.66
C ALA A 488 18.43 5.12 -22.98
N ASN A 489 17.67 5.52 -21.94
CA ASN A 489 16.23 5.78 -21.98
C ASN A 489 15.41 4.64 -22.61
N ALA A 490 15.81 3.39 -22.33
CA ALA A 490 15.23 2.17 -22.90
C ALA A 490 15.45 0.96 -21.98
N HIS A 491 14.66 -0.12 -22.13
CA HIS A 491 14.93 -1.41 -21.48
C HIS A 491 16.05 -2.17 -22.21
N GLY A 492 17.27 -1.64 -22.12
CA GLY A 492 18.44 -2.17 -22.81
C GLY A 492 19.69 -1.33 -22.57
N CYS A 493 20.76 -1.71 -23.25
CA CYS A 493 22.04 -1.03 -23.13
C CYS A 493 22.23 0.09 -24.17
N PRO A 494 23.07 1.10 -23.88
CA PRO A 494 23.52 2.05 -24.88
C PRO A 494 24.26 1.34 -26.04
N SER A 495 24.40 2.02 -27.17
CA SER A 495 25.19 1.49 -28.29
C SER A 495 26.62 1.16 -27.86
N VAL A 496 27.17 0.04 -28.35
CA VAL A 496 28.46 -0.60 -27.97
C VAL A 496 28.57 -1.14 -26.54
N PHE A 497 27.47 -1.27 -25.78
CA PHE A 497 27.46 -1.93 -24.46
C PHE A 497 26.80 -3.31 -24.51
N THR A 498 27.40 -4.27 -23.81
CA THR A 498 26.93 -5.65 -23.64
C THR A 498 26.10 -5.77 -22.36
N PRO A 499 24.90 -6.37 -22.40
CA PRO A 499 24.12 -6.69 -21.21
C PRO A 499 24.66 -7.92 -20.48
N LEU A 500 24.78 -7.85 -19.16
CA LEU A 500 25.15 -8.95 -18.26
C LEU A 500 24.13 -9.05 -17.12
N ASN A 501 23.63 -10.24 -16.81
CA ASN A 501 22.65 -10.42 -15.73
C ASN A 501 23.33 -10.48 -14.36
N ILE A 502 22.72 -9.84 -13.37
CA ILE A 502 23.23 -9.72 -12.01
C ILE A 502 22.04 -9.60 -11.04
N ALA A 503 21.66 -10.70 -10.40
CA ALA A 503 20.37 -10.99 -9.73
C ALA A 503 19.23 -11.44 -10.66
N SER A 504 18.03 -11.66 -10.12
CA SER A 504 16.93 -12.38 -10.78
C SER A 504 16.20 -11.57 -11.87
N ASP A 505 16.19 -10.24 -11.76
CA ASP A 505 15.60 -9.30 -12.73
C ASP A 505 16.41 -7.99 -12.79
N LEU A 506 17.74 -8.10 -12.88
CA LEU A 506 18.61 -6.93 -13.01
C LEU A 506 19.74 -7.21 -14.00
N THR A 507 19.92 -6.30 -14.94
CA THR A 507 20.93 -6.39 -16.00
C THR A 507 21.81 -5.14 -15.98
N ILE A 508 23.13 -5.33 -15.95
CA ILE A 508 24.14 -4.27 -16.06
C ILE A 508 24.65 -4.16 -17.50
N CYS A 509 24.91 -2.94 -17.94
CA CYS A 509 25.49 -2.66 -19.25
C CYS A 509 26.97 -2.33 -19.12
N VAL A 510 27.84 -3.08 -19.80
CA VAL A 510 29.31 -2.92 -19.74
C VAL A 510 29.91 -2.80 -21.14
N SER A 511 31.00 -2.05 -21.29
CA SER A 511 31.75 -1.94 -22.56
C SER A 511 33.24 -1.75 -22.31
N ASP A 512 34.09 -2.38 -23.11
CA ASP A 512 35.54 -2.14 -23.16
C ASP A 512 35.95 -1.27 -24.38
N ASP A 513 34.99 -0.86 -25.21
CA ASP A 513 35.21 0.12 -26.28
C ASP A 513 35.25 1.55 -25.71
N TYR A 514 36.44 1.93 -25.22
CA TYR A 514 36.73 3.29 -24.75
C TYR A 514 36.61 4.36 -25.85
N GLN A 515 36.66 4.00 -27.14
CA GLN A 515 36.60 4.99 -28.23
C GLN A 515 35.17 5.43 -28.54
N ASN A 516 34.23 4.48 -28.55
CA ASN A 516 32.82 4.74 -28.90
C ASN A 516 31.89 4.77 -27.68
N GLY A 517 32.23 4.05 -26.61
CA GLY A 517 31.39 3.88 -25.43
C GLY A 517 31.47 5.00 -24.41
N GLU A 518 32.60 5.74 -24.32
CA GLU A 518 32.86 6.71 -23.24
C GLU A 518 31.74 7.76 -23.14
N ARG A 519 31.24 8.26 -24.27
CA ARG A 519 30.17 9.27 -24.33
C ARG A 519 28.83 8.84 -23.74
N TYR A 520 28.61 7.53 -23.58
CA TYR A 520 27.42 6.91 -23.00
C TYR A 520 27.68 6.33 -21.59
N SER A 521 28.92 6.40 -21.12
CA SER A 521 29.32 5.86 -19.84
C SER A 521 29.06 6.84 -18.69
N ALA A 522 28.85 6.30 -17.49
CA ALA A 522 28.88 7.07 -16.25
C ALA A 522 30.04 6.61 -15.35
N PRO A 523 30.74 7.51 -14.63
CA PRO A 523 31.77 7.10 -13.69
C PRO A 523 31.15 6.26 -12.56
N PHE A 524 31.59 5.01 -12.44
CA PHE A 524 31.10 4.02 -11.48
C PHE A 524 31.95 4.02 -10.21
N GLY A 525 31.31 3.77 -9.06
CA GLY A 525 31.93 3.82 -7.73
C GLY A 525 31.73 2.54 -6.90
N GLY A 526 31.18 1.49 -7.48
CA GLY A 526 30.95 0.21 -6.83
C GLY A 526 29.47 -0.18 -6.66
N LEU A 527 29.28 -1.40 -6.18
CA LEU A 527 28.01 -2.03 -5.84
C LEU A 527 28.01 -2.46 -4.37
N PHE A 528 26.83 -2.51 -3.76
CA PHE A 528 26.59 -3.10 -2.45
C PHE A 528 25.12 -3.53 -2.30
N SER A 529 24.79 -4.27 -1.25
CA SER A 529 23.44 -4.76 -1.02
C SER A 529 23.05 -4.76 0.47
N CYS A 530 21.85 -5.25 0.77
CA CYS A 530 21.46 -5.55 2.15
C CYS A 530 22.37 -6.61 2.81
N GLN A 531 23.04 -7.47 2.02
CA GLN A 531 23.95 -8.52 2.49
C GLN A 531 25.39 -7.99 2.57
N GLU A 532 25.92 -7.46 1.47
CA GLU A 532 27.35 -7.16 1.28
C GLU A 532 27.65 -5.66 1.10
N GLY A 533 28.87 -5.23 1.43
CA GLY A 533 29.30 -3.82 1.37
C GLY A 533 30.21 -3.47 0.19
N ASN A 534 30.50 -2.18 0.02
CA ASN A 534 31.37 -1.67 -1.04
C ASN A 534 32.81 -1.41 -0.53
N PRO A 535 33.82 -2.22 -0.89
CA PRO A 535 35.20 -1.99 -0.44
C PRO A 535 35.81 -0.69 -0.97
N LEU A 536 35.36 -0.16 -2.11
CA LEU A 536 35.86 1.11 -2.67
C LEU A 536 35.44 2.32 -1.82
N ALA A 537 34.42 2.19 -0.96
CA ALA A 537 34.02 3.23 -0.02
C ALA A 537 34.89 3.26 1.25
N ASN A 538 35.72 2.24 1.50
CA ASN A 538 36.64 2.24 2.63
C ASN A 538 37.87 3.12 2.35
N LYS A 539 37.78 4.40 2.72
CA LYS A 539 38.83 5.43 2.57
C LYS A 539 40.22 5.00 3.07
N TYR A 540 40.30 4.02 3.98
CA TYR A 540 41.54 3.55 4.59
C TYR A 540 41.89 2.08 4.28
N TYR A 541 41.05 1.34 3.54
CA TYR A 541 41.19 -0.11 3.31
C TYR A 541 41.49 -0.90 4.60
N THR A 542 40.82 -0.55 5.70
CA THR A 542 40.92 -1.27 6.98
C THR A 542 40.36 -2.69 6.88
N THR A 543 40.88 -3.61 7.69
CA THR A 543 40.54 -5.05 7.72
C THR A 543 39.17 -5.37 8.34
N GLY A 544 38.19 -4.47 8.20
CA GLY A 544 36.81 -4.66 8.65
C GLY A 544 35.86 -4.93 7.49
N SER A 545 34.63 -5.33 7.80
CA SER A 545 33.56 -5.49 6.80
C SER A 545 33.38 -4.19 5.99
N PRO A 546 33.31 -4.25 4.65
CA PRO A 546 33.11 -3.06 3.82
C PRO A 546 31.82 -2.30 4.18
N PRO A 547 31.82 -0.96 4.17
CA PRO A 547 30.62 -0.18 4.46
C PRO A 547 29.59 -0.28 3.33
N LYS A 548 28.30 -0.29 3.69
CA LYS A 548 27.16 -0.27 2.75
C LYS A 548 26.84 1.18 2.35
N THR A 549 27.82 1.84 1.77
CA THR A 549 27.76 3.26 1.37
C THR A 549 28.55 3.49 0.08
N CYS A 550 28.35 4.64 -0.57
CA CYS A 550 29.19 5.05 -1.69
C CYS A 550 30.53 5.67 -1.25
N PRO A 551 31.56 5.64 -2.11
CA PRO A 551 32.79 6.39 -1.91
C PRO A 551 32.50 7.90 -1.91
N SER A 552 33.36 8.69 -1.26
CA SER A 552 33.22 10.16 -1.24
C SER A 552 33.09 10.75 -2.64
N GLY A 553 32.10 11.62 -2.85
CA GLY A 553 31.80 12.27 -4.13
C GLY A 553 31.14 11.37 -5.20
N TYR A 554 30.69 10.18 -4.83
CA TYR A 554 29.75 9.37 -5.62
C TYR A 554 28.38 9.33 -4.91
N SER A 555 27.29 9.38 -5.66
CA SER A 555 25.93 9.28 -5.11
C SER A 555 25.39 7.85 -5.17
N GLU A 556 24.55 7.51 -4.21
CA GLU A 556 23.89 6.21 -4.09
C GLU A 556 22.60 6.15 -4.93
N HIS A 557 22.43 5.05 -5.65
CA HIS A 557 21.26 4.78 -6.48
C HIS A 557 20.78 3.34 -6.29
N LEU A 558 19.46 3.17 -6.11
CA LEU A 558 18.82 1.86 -6.04
C LEU A 558 18.71 1.22 -7.43
N ALA A 559 19.20 -0.01 -7.59
CA ALA A 559 19.05 -0.80 -8.81
C ALA A 559 17.78 -1.65 -8.76
N ILE A 560 17.59 -2.44 -7.69
CA ILE A 560 16.43 -3.31 -7.46
C ILE A 560 16.23 -3.57 -5.96
N VAL A 561 15.02 -3.98 -5.58
CA VAL A 561 14.72 -4.64 -4.32
C VAL A 561 14.27 -6.06 -4.65
N ASP A 562 15.10 -7.07 -4.36
CA ASP A 562 14.79 -8.49 -4.62
C ASP A 562 14.61 -9.21 -3.29
N GLU A 563 13.45 -9.86 -3.10
CA GLU A 563 12.98 -10.45 -1.84
C GLU A 563 13.19 -9.58 -0.57
N GLY A 564 13.00 -8.26 -0.70
CA GLY A 564 13.19 -7.28 0.38
C GLY A 564 14.65 -6.79 0.55
N CYS A 565 15.61 -7.41 -0.14
CA CYS A 565 17.00 -6.99 -0.18
C CYS A 565 17.24 -5.91 -1.23
N GLU A 566 17.70 -4.74 -0.80
CA GLU A 566 18.16 -3.69 -1.72
C GLU A 566 19.50 -4.07 -2.35
N VAL A 567 19.64 -3.81 -3.65
CA VAL A 567 20.93 -3.76 -4.36
C VAL A 567 21.13 -2.33 -4.85
N ASN A 568 22.21 -1.70 -4.40
CA ASN A 568 22.53 -0.30 -4.62
C ASN A 568 23.86 -0.16 -5.38
N TYR A 569 23.94 0.85 -6.24
CA TYR A 569 25.14 1.18 -7.02
C TYR A 569 25.53 2.65 -6.84
N CYS A 570 26.80 2.93 -7.07
CA CYS A 570 27.39 4.25 -6.90
C CYS A 570 27.79 4.83 -8.25
N MET A 571 27.35 6.05 -8.57
CA MET A 571 27.83 6.77 -9.76
C MET A 571 27.98 8.28 -9.53
N LYS A 572 28.85 8.91 -10.32
CA LYS A 572 28.93 10.39 -10.40
C LYS A 572 27.83 10.87 -11.35
N THR A 573 26.67 11.19 -10.79
CA THR A 573 25.48 11.59 -11.57
C THR A 573 25.52 13.06 -11.95
N LYS A 574 25.36 13.34 -13.26
CA LYS A 574 24.93 14.66 -13.73
C LYS A 574 23.40 14.70 -13.68
N SER A 575 22.82 15.76 -13.15
CA SER A 575 21.37 15.84 -12.82
C SER A 575 20.40 15.53 -13.98
N SER A 576 20.85 15.58 -15.24
CA SER A 576 20.05 15.34 -16.44
C SER A 576 19.70 13.87 -16.71
N VAL A 577 20.33 12.91 -16.01
CA VAL A 577 20.22 11.47 -16.31
C VAL A 577 19.02 10.81 -15.61
N LEU A 578 18.57 11.34 -14.48
CA LEU A 578 17.58 10.70 -13.62
C LEU A 578 16.30 11.53 -13.55
N SER A 579 15.15 10.84 -13.59
CA SER A 579 13.83 11.48 -13.49
C SER A 579 13.51 11.88 -12.05
N SER A 580 12.94 13.07 -11.88
CA SER A 580 12.30 13.53 -10.63
C SER A 580 10.85 13.07 -10.49
N GLN A 581 10.32 12.30 -11.44
CA GLN A 581 8.98 11.74 -11.36
C GLN A 581 8.90 10.63 -10.32
N ILE A 582 7.74 10.50 -9.70
CA ILE A 582 7.47 9.44 -8.73
C ILE A 582 7.36 8.09 -9.43
N LYS A 583 7.99 7.06 -8.86
CA LYS A 583 7.89 5.67 -9.29
C LYS A 583 6.75 5.01 -8.54
N SER A 584 5.63 4.81 -9.21
CA SER A 584 4.47 4.11 -8.64
C SER A 584 4.67 2.59 -8.64
N PRO A 585 4.13 1.85 -7.66
CA PRO A 585 4.11 0.38 -7.71
C PRO A 585 3.18 -0.12 -8.85
N PRO A 586 3.28 -1.40 -9.27
CA PRO A 586 4.17 -2.44 -8.74
C PRO A 586 5.60 -2.34 -9.32
N PHE A 587 6.56 -2.81 -8.54
CA PHE A 587 8.00 -2.79 -8.85
C PHE A 587 8.55 -4.13 -9.34
N LEU A 588 7.72 -5.17 -9.23
CA LEU A 588 7.96 -6.52 -9.73
C LEU A 588 6.81 -6.92 -10.66
N ARG A 589 7.12 -7.75 -11.66
CA ARG A 589 6.09 -8.34 -12.52
C ARG A 589 5.37 -9.46 -11.79
N GLN A 590 4.08 -9.67 -12.06
CA GLN A 590 3.38 -10.87 -11.59
C GLN A 590 4.06 -12.14 -12.14
N ARG A 591 4.30 -13.13 -11.28
CA ARG A 591 4.75 -14.49 -11.65
C ARG A 591 3.60 -15.45 -11.42
N LEU A 592 3.53 -16.52 -12.21
CA LEU A 592 2.57 -17.61 -11.99
C LEU A 592 3.13 -18.55 -10.91
N GLU A 593 2.76 -18.30 -9.65
CA GLU A 593 2.94 -19.27 -8.57
C GLU A 593 1.78 -20.28 -8.54
N ARG A 594 2.03 -21.48 -8.00
CA ARG A 594 1.02 -22.55 -7.93
C ARG A 594 0.18 -22.40 -6.66
N ASN A 595 -1.14 -22.67 -6.75
CA ASN A 595 -1.90 -23.07 -5.57
C ASN A 595 -1.45 -24.46 -5.15
N ASP A 596 -0.71 -24.58 -4.05
CA ASP A 596 -0.67 -25.83 -3.31
C ASP A 596 -2.03 -26.03 -2.63
N ASN A 597 -2.95 -26.66 -3.36
CA ASN A 597 -4.37 -26.90 -3.04
C ASN A 597 -4.64 -27.72 -1.76
N SER A 598 -3.64 -27.91 -0.90
CA SER A 598 -3.81 -28.35 0.49
C SER A 598 -4.49 -27.24 1.29
N SER A 599 -5.75 -27.45 1.68
CA SER A 599 -6.42 -26.53 2.59
C SER A 599 -5.77 -26.69 3.98
N TYR A 600 -5.12 -25.67 4.52
CA TYR A 600 -4.41 -25.80 5.80
C TYR A 600 -5.31 -25.43 6.99
N ILE A 601 -5.31 -26.26 8.04
CA ILE A 601 -5.67 -25.78 9.39
C ILE A 601 -4.40 -25.19 10.01
N ILE A 602 -4.52 -23.94 10.47
CA ILE A 602 -3.47 -23.22 11.18
C ILE A 602 -4.00 -23.00 12.61
N SER A 603 -3.26 -23.45 13.62
CA SER A 603 -3.56 -23.14 15.02
C SER A 603 -3.48 -21.63 15.28
N ASN A 604 -4.26 -21.10 16.23
CA ASN A 604 -4.25 -19.66 16.57
C ASN A 604 -2.84 -19.09 16.88
N GLU A 605 -1.90 -19.92 17.32
CA GLU A 605 -0.50 -19.56 17.61
C GLU A 605 0.45 -19.67 16.41
N GLY A 606 -0.02 -20.08 15.22
CA GLY A 606 0.80 -20.27 14.01
C GLY A 606 1.81 -21.43 14.05
N THR A 607 1.89 -22.15 15.17
CA THR A 607 2.90 -23.20 15.44
C THR A 607 2.60 -24.55 14.80
N SER A 608 1.35 -24.84 14.44
CA SER A 608 0.93 -26.10 13.83
C SER A 608 0.18 -25.89 12.51
N TRP A 609 0.51 -26.74 11.53
CA TRP A 609 -0.01 -26.72 10.17
C TRP A 609 -0.51 -28.13 9.84
N THR A 610 -1.77 -28.27 9.44
CA THR A 610 -2.36 -29.56 9.03
C THR A 610 -2.96 -29.44 7.63
N SER A 611 -2.47 -30.21 6.67
CA SER A 611 -3.05 -30.31 5.34
C SER A 611 -4.35 -31.12 5.37
N ILE A 612 -5.47 -30.46 5.11
CA ILE A 612 -6.75 -31.11 4.84
C ILE A 612 -6.70 -31.63 3.40
N TYR A 613 -6.85 -32.94 3.26
CA TYR A 613 -7.09 -33.58 1.97
C TYR A 613 -8.60 -33.64 1.70
N LEU A 614 -9.02 -33.30 0.48
CA LEU A 614 -10.39 -33.52 0.02
C LEU A 614 -10.69 -35.02 0.00
N VAL A 615 -11.57 -35.46 0.90
CA VAL A 615 -11.87 -36.87 1.10
C VAL A 615 -13.06 -37.29 0.22
N PRO A 616 -12.94 -38.35 -0.61
CA PRO A 616 -14.06 -38.86 -1.41
C PRO A 616 -15.28 -39.30 -0.57
N ALA A 617 -16.48 -39.22 -1.14
CA ALA A 617 -17.73 -39.57 -0.45
C ALA A 617 -17.86 -41.06 -0.10
N ASP A 618 -17.03 -41.92 -0.69
CA ASP A 618 -16.90 -43.36 -0.49
C ASP A 618 -15.69 -43.74 0.40
N PHE A 619 -15.05 -42.77 1.06
CA PHE A 619 -13.92 -43.04 1.94
C PHE A 619 -14.30 -43.82 3.19
N THR A 620 -13.66 -44.98 3.36
CA THR A 620 -13.95 -45.96 4.42
C THR A 620 -12.95 -45.93 5.59
N GLY A 621 -12.00 -45.00 5.58
CA GLY A 621 -10.91 -44.88 6.57
C GLY A 621 -9.53 -45.18 5.99
N PHE A 622 -8.48 -44.87 6.75
CA PHE A 622 -7.12 -45.30 6.44
C PHE A 622 -6.86 -46.71 6.97
N VAL A 623 -6.00 -47.48 6.29
CA VAL A 623 -5.60 -48.84 6.69
C VAL A 623 -4.29 -48.83 7.49
N GLU A 624 -3.62 -47.68 7.60
CA GLU A 624 -2.34 -47.49 8.30
C GLU A 624 -2.35 -46.20 9.14
N ASP A 625 -1.46 -46.13 10.14
CA ASP A 625 -1.27 -44.96 11.01
C ASP A 625 -0.59 -43.79 10.26
N VAL A 626 -1.41 -42.91 9.67
CA VAL A 626 -0.91 -41.70 9.00
C VAL A 626 -0.70 -40.57 10.00
N LYS A 627 0.57 -40.27 10.32
CA LYS A 627 0.94 -39.02 11.02
C LYS A 627 0.47 -37.80 10.20
N GLY A 628 -0.42 -36.98 10.77
CA GLY A 628 -0.77 -35.69 10.14
C GLY A 628 -2.06 -35.00 10.59
N TRP A 629 -2.91 -35.62 11.42
CA TRP A 629 -4.19 -35.02 11.84
C TRP A 629 -4.22 -34.76 13.35
N ILE A 630 -4.54 -33.53 13.75
CA ILE A 630 -4.55 -33.12 15.18
C ILE A 630 -5.85 -33.55 15.85
N THR A 631 -5.72 -34.33 16.92
CA THR A 631 -6.67 -34.35 18.04
C THR A 631 -6.17 -33.37 19.10
N ASN A 632 -7.05 -32.66 19.81
CA ASN A 632 -6.66 -31.59 20.73
C ASN A 632 -5.93 -32.07 22.00
N ASP A 633 -5.68 -33.38 22.12
CA ASP A 633 -5.17 -34.02 23.33
C ASP A 633 -4.31 -35.27 23.04
N GLY A 634 -3.79 -35.42 21.81
CA GLY A 634 -2.68 -36.33 21.50
C GLY A 634 -2.94 -37.82 21.79
N LYS A 635 -4.20 -38.23 21.78
CA LYS A 635 -4.65 -39.64 21.91
C LYS A 635 -5.56 -40.03 20.76
N ASP A 636 -5.57 -41.34 20.49
CA ASP A 636 -6.06 -41.94 19.25
C ASP A 636 -7.55 -41.66 19.00
N LEU A 637 -7.85 -40.99 17.88
CA LEU A 637 -9.23 -40.76 17.47
C LEU A 637 -9.79 -42.00 16.76
N ASN A 638 -10.53 -42.82 17.49
CA ASN A 638 -11.23 -43.96 16.90
C ASN A 638 -12.44 -43.49 16.07
N ILE A 639 -12.21 -43.23 14.78
CA ILE A 639 -13.23 -42.76 13.82
C ILE A 639 -14.43 -43.72 13.74
N ILE A 640 -14.25 -45.03 14.01
CA ILE A 640 -15.33 -46.01 14.05
C ILE A 640 -16.27 -45.75 15.24
N GLU A 641 -15.76 -45.26 16.38
CA GLU A 641 -16.62 -44.85 17.50
C GLU A 641 -17.38 -43.56 17.23
N LEU A 642 -16.78 -42.56 16.57
CA LEU A 642 -17.49 -41.35 16.13
C LEU A 642 -18.64 -41.67 15.15
N LEU A 643 -18.40 -42.57 14.20
CA LEU A 643 -19.43 -43.00 13.24
C LEU A 643 -20.54 -43.82 13.94
N LYS A 644 -20.21 -44.62 14.96
CA LYS A 644 -21.20 -45.27 15.83
C LYS A 644 -21.99 -44.26 16.66
N ALA A 645 -21.36 -43.22 17.21
CA ALA A 645 -22.04 -42.18 17.98
C ALA A 645 -23.02 -41.38 17.11
N LYS A 646 -22.61 -40.98 15.90
CA LYS A 646 -23.46 -40.29 14.92
C LYS A 646 -24.70 -41.12 14.52
N ASN A 647 -24.57 -42.44 14.46
CA ASN A 647 -25.65 -43.36 14.10
C ASN A 647 -26.43 -43.89 15.33
N GLY A 648 -25.99 -43.59 16.56
CA GLY A 648 -26.53 -44.16 17.80
C GLY A 648 -27.15 -43.15 18.77
N ALA A 649 -26.99 -41.84 18.54
CA ALA A 649 -27.49 -40.79 19.44
C ALA A 649 -29.02 -40.59 19.34
N THR A 650 -29.79 -41.47 19.99
CA THR A 650 -31.14 -41.16 20.45
C THR A 650 -31.18 -41.31 21.98
N GLU A 651 -31.91 -40.39 22.63
CA GLU A 651 -32.14 -40.31 24.08
C GLU A 651 -31.01 -39.73 24.95
N SER A 652 -31.44 -39.11 26.04
CA SER A 652 -30.72 -38.15 26.86
C SER A 652 -29.99 -38.79 28.05
N LYS A 653 -29.03 -38.05 28.64
CA LYS A 653 -28.92 -37.96 30.10
C LYS A 653 -28.25 -36.67 30.57
N GLN A 654 -28.72 -36.17 31.70
CA GLN A 654 -28.28 -34.94 32.34
C GLN A 654 -26.95 -35.13 33.08
N THR A 655 -26.12 -34.10 33.08
CA THR A 655 -24.93 -34.00 33.93
C THR A 655 -25.34 -33.89 35.40
N GLN A 656 -24.74 -34.70 36.27
CA GLN A 656 -25.00 -34.67 37.71
C GLN A 656 -23.80 -34.01 38.42
N PHE A 657 -24.01 -32.84 39.00
CA PHE A 657 -23.03 -32.17 39.88
C PHE A 657 -23.24 -32.60 41.34
N SER A 658 -22.20 -32.48 42.17
CA SER A 658 -22.12 -33.07 43.52
C SER A 658 -23.04 -32.46 44.57
N GLU A 659 -23.36 -33.25 45.60
CA GLU A 659 -24.32 -32.95 46.67
C GLU A 659 -23.89 -31.86 47.68
N SER A 660 -24.88 -31.23 48.31
CA SER A 660 -24.84 -30.69 49.68
C SER A 660 -26.21 -30.94 50.35
N PRO A 661 -26.30 -31.21 51.67
CA PRO A 661 -27.38 -32.06 52.19
C PRO A 661 -28.63 -31.35 52.75
N LYS A 662 -29.79 -31.91 52.37
CA LYS A 662 -31.05 -32.11 53.15
C LYS A 662 -31.63 -30.98 54.02
N GLU A 663 -32.86 -30.58 53.68
CA GLU A 663 -33.96 -30.62 54.67
C GLU A 663 -35.34 -30.94 54.03
N ARG A 664 -36.37 -31.14 54.86
CA ARG A 664 -37.59 -31.93 54.57
C ARG A 664 -38.81 -31.07 54.16
N LEU A 665 -39.73 -31.60 53.33
CA LEU A 665 -41.04 -32.15 53.78
C LEU A 665 -41.88 -32.79 52.63
N ASN A 666 -42.94 -33.52 53.00
CA ASN A 666 -43.67 -34.51 52.20
C ASN A 666 -44.86 -33.95 51.36
N GLY A 667 -45.30 -34.68 50.33
CA GLY A 667 -46.73 -34.66 49.92
C GLY A 667 -47.15 -35.21 48.53
N ILE A 668 -47.53 -36.50 48.45
CA ILE A 668 -48.65 -37.08 47.64
C ILE A 668 -48.67 -36.78 46.10
N GLY A 669 -48.31 -37.73 45.21
CA GLY A 669 -49.29 -38.58 44.47
C GLY A 669 -49.55 -38.08 43.01
N THR A 670 -50.09 -38.80 42.02
CA THR A 670 -50.46 -40.24 41.81
C THR A 670 -50.29 -40.64 40.32
N THR A 671 -50.67 -41.87 39.91
CA THR A 671 -50.44 -42.50 38.58
C THR A 671 -51.36 -42.08 37.42
N LYS A 672 -50.88 -42.17 36.15
CA LYS A 672 -51.43 -43.08 35.08
C LYS A 672 -50.79 -42.95 33.68
N ASP A 673 -50.92 -44.03 32.89
CA ASP A 673 -50.38 -44.26 31.55
C ASP A 673 -50.80 -43.27 30.44
N ARG A 674 -50.00 -43.19 29.36
CA ARG A 674 -50.41 -42.59 28.09
C ARG A 674 -50.11 -43.49 26.89
N LYS A 675 -51.15 -43.78 26.10
CA LYS A 675 -51.14 -44.63 24.90
C LYS A 675 -50.31 -44.03 23.75
N GLY A 676 -49.68 -44.89 22.96
CA GLY A 676 -48.96 -44.52 21.74
C GLY A 676 -49.87 -44.11 20.57
N ILE A 677 -49.28 -43.41 19.59
CA ILE A 677 -49.94 -42.89 18.38
C ILE A 677 -49.43 -43.64 17.13
N ARG A 678 -50.32 -43.77 16.14
CA ARG A 678 -50.25 -44.67 14.98
C ARG A 678 -49.39 -44.07 13.85
N LYS A 679 -48.58 -44.90 13.15
CA LYS A 679 -47.86 -44.50 11.93
C LYS A 679 -48.80 -44.43 10.71
N MET A 680 -48.53 -43.47 9.83
CA MET A 680 -49.29 -43.12 8.62
C MET A 680 -49.01 -44.10 7.47
N SER A 681 -49.97 -44.35 6.57
CA SER A 681 -49.83 -45.38 5.53
C SER A 681 -49.21 -44.87 4.22
N LEU A 682 -48.60 -45.78 3.45
CA LEU A 682 -47.98 -45.50 2.14
C LEU A 682 -48.91 -44.80 1.12
N PHE A 683 -50.23 -44.99 1.24
CA PHE A 683 -51.21 -44.37 0.35
C PHE A 683 -51.28 -42.84 0.53
N GLU A 684 -51.06 -42.34 1.75
CA GLU A 684 -51.07 -40.91 2.05
C GLU A 684 -49.79 -40.22 1.55
N ILE A 685 -48.66 -40.94 1.53
CA ILE A 685 -47.39 -40.47 0.94
C ILE A 685 -47.53 -40.28 -0.57
N ALA A 686 -48.20 -41.21 -1.26
CA ALA A 686 -48.46 -41.12 -2.70
C ALA A 686 -49.31 -39.89 -3.07
N ILE A 687 -50.33 -39.55 -2.26
CA ILE A 687 -51.15 -38.35 -2.47
C ILE A 687 -50.32 -37.07 -2.36
N VAL A 688 -49.43 -36.98 -1.36
CA VAL A 688 -48.54 -35.81 -1.19
C VAL A 688 -47.60 -35.65 -2.39
N ALA A 689 -47.02 -36.73 -2.90
CA ALA A 689 -46.15 -36.69 -4.07
C ALA A 689 -46.88 -36.19 -5.33
N VAL A 690 -48.08 -36.72 -5.62
CA VAL A 690 -48.88 -36.31 -6.79
C VAL A 690 -49.32 -34.84 -6.69
N VAL A 691 -49.73 -34.37 -5.51
CA VAL A 691 -50.09 -32.95 -5.29
C VAL A 691 -48.88 -32.04 -5.52
N SER A 692 -47.67 -32.46 -5.12
CA SER A 692 -46.45 -31.68 -5.35
C SER A 692 -46.13 -31.52 -6.84
N VAL A 693 -46.30 -32.57 -7.65
CA VAL A 693 -46.06 -32.52 -9.11
C VAL A 693 -47.10 -31.67 -9.84
N ILE A 694 -48.37 -31.69 -9.40
CA ILE A 694 -49.41 -30.83 -9.96
C ILE A 694 -49.11 -29.35 -9.64
N LEU A 695 -48.62 -29.04 -8.43
CA LEU A 695 -48.26 -27.66 -8.06
C LEU A 695 -47.13 -27.10 -8.93
N THR A 696 -46.06 -27.87 -9.16
CA THR A 696 -44.92 -27.41 -9.97
C THR A 696 -45.31 -27.18 -11.43
N LEU A 697 -46.16 -28.04 -12.02
CA LEU A 697 -46.72 -27.83 -13.35
C LEU A 697 -47.55 -26.55 -13.45
N VAL A 698 -48.39 -26.24 -12.46
CA VAL A 698 -49.16 -24.98 -12.41
C VAL A 698 -48.23 -23.77 -12.31
N CYS A 699 -47.17 -23.82 -11.50
CA CYS A 699 -46.18 -22.74 -11.41
C CYS A 699 -45.47 -22.48 -12.76
N ILE A 700 -45.11 -23.53 -13.50
CA ILE A 700 -44.48 -23.40 -14.83
C ILE A 700 -45.45 -22.75 -15.83
N ILE A 701 -46.72 -23.16 -15.87
CA ILE A 701 -47.74 -22.57 -16.76
C ILE A 701 -47.95 -21.08 -16.45
N VAL A 702 -47.99 -20.70 -15.16
CA VAL A 702 -48.10 -19.29 -14.75
C VAL A 702 -46.86 -18.49 -15.17
N ALA A 703 -45.65 -19.03 -15.00
CA ALA A 703 -44.41 -18.38 -15.43
C ALA A 703 -44.39 -18.13 -16.95
N ILE A 704 -44.79 -19.11 -17.76
CA ILE A 704 -44.93 -18.98 -19.22
C ILE A 704 -45.97 -17.90 -19.57
N GLY A 705 -47.12 -17.89 -18.90
CA GLY A 705 -48.16 -16.87 -19.09
C GLY A 705 -47.69 -15.45 -18.77
N VAL A 706 -46.86 -15.29 -17.73
CA VAL A 706 -46.24 -13.99 -17.38
C VAL A 706 -45.22 -13.57 -18.44
N LEU A 707 -44.34 -14.48 -18.89
CA LEU A 707 -43.37 -14.23 -19.95
C LEU A 707 -44.05 -13.79 -21.26
N LEU A 708 -45.11 -14.49 -21.68
CA LEU A 708 -45.90 -14.13 -22.87
C LEU A 708 -46.62 -12.78 -22.73
N LYS A 709 -47.02 -12.39 -21.52
CA LYS A 709 -47.61 -11.07 -21.24
C LYS A 709 -46.57 -9.95 -21.26
N ILE A 710 -45.34 -10.23 -20.83
CA ILE A 710 -44.20 -9.30 -20.89
C ILE A 710 -43.77 -9.07 -22.33
N THR A 711 -43.63 -10.12 -23.16
CA THR A 711 -43.29 -9.96 -24.58
C THR A 711 -44.38 -9.24 -25.36
N ARG A 712 -45.67 -9.51 -25.12
CA ARG A 712 -46.77 -8.72 -25.70
C ARG A 712 -46.71 -7.23 -25.31
N LYS A 713 -46.40 -6.90 -24.05
CA LYS A 713 -46.21 -5.51 -23.62
C LYS A 713 -44.97 -4.83 -24.23
N ARG A 714 -43.94 -5.60 -24.58
CA ARG A 714 -42.72 -5.08 -25.22
C ARG A 714 -42.96 -4.72 -26.69
N ASN A 715 -43.81 -5.49 -27.39
CA ASN A 715 -44.17 -5.24 -28.79
C ASN A 715 -45.26 -4.15 -28.98
N GLN A 716 -45.94 -3.70 -27.94
CA GLN A 716 -46.88 -2.55 -27.97
C GLN A 716 -46.22 -1.21 -27.59
N LYS A 717 -44.87 -1.15 -27.59
CA LYS A 717 -44.10 0.08 -27.34
C LYS A 717 -43.14 0.43 -28.49
N VAL A 718 -43.32 -0.22 -29.64
CA VAL A 718 -42.61 0.01 -30.89
C VAL A 718 -43.64 0.02 -32.04
N GLU A 719 -44.59 0.94 -31.94
CA GLU A 719 -45.43 1.48 -33.01
C GLU A 719 -45.84 2.90 -32.60
#